data_AF-A0A956WZB7-F1
#
_entry.id   AF-A0A956WZB7-F1
#
_cell.length_a   1.000
_cell.length_b   1.000
_cell.length_c   1.000
_cell.angle_alpha   90.00
_cell.angle_beta   90.00
_cell.angle_gamma   90.00
#
_symmetry.space_group_name_H-M   'P 1'
#
loop_
_entity.id
_entity.type
_entity.pdbx_description
1 polymer ?
#
loop_
_entity_poly.entity_id
_entity_poly.type
_entity_poly.pdbx_seq_one_letter_code
_entity_poly.pdbx_strand_id
1 'polypeptide(L)'
;LLHEAFDDKMPNSLLIRLLWAARVMAAAEVVRATREDVGPMMEHLSLPDEVTQLQRDAQMFDVLPPGLAASDIYLRLQDALQAIAETPVELLERAFKAVLDTAIYRIDPWITGYSWRRLEALIDQKYPMQLGIYGWVDNPKPGTPGPTEGGLLHAPSPAQAFTSIVLRDKAINDPQTDRWQMDLTSSAIRTAARLADEVRLGQHLHIVIGREVERIVADPELIKRLRDTYRLRQEHAGRRVCNGKAVLDAAEVDLTNLGLTTLHFDQFDALREALNAYGDLLIAEGVYHVVSGRTEMAGAAMDAAAGMATPPELEVLQTPRSGRSVATTVAFCLPGASGTVAPTATASPTALADPSLVRWLFNQTASAAGSIAAAFNWDVVQRINEVTTTVNVTLDDVGLRVYDTAVLSPGLLHQLVLDQVDGGLEIVPGAAGDASHQQILEMITMIGGRPALPENLVAPGDTAPDAGPVLVDLRSRLENLRTSAAALIAFMNGTLTGSTNAQKGAMRNAARWGIVPQTSARRSLPEQVSDAIDALTERLNLSPDPAQAAEMDAAELARAIAELVSPEGRYPVMTLIDRSQLPTEFSRSPQPSPSELSSLDAEWLSVNSPVRPALARLEAFQLDRLLDDRPVLASWSNRPGDPWQQSVPPDPTTGLVPDTELIVVYGTTGTLQSTSATVAFCLIDAWNEVVPATAHVTTAAFGFDAPAARAPQAILLAVPPIPGKIMDGAVLTDIVAETRELAHARMAIPENLVDYASAVSPVLLPAMGNTGIFLTPAIGRIL
;
A
#
# COMPACT_ATOMS: atom_id res chain seq x y z
N LEU A 1 20.17 61.75 -44.26
CA LEU A 1 20.64 60.55 -43.54
C LEU A 1 20.22 59.25 -44.25
N LEU A 2 19.06 58.64 -44.02
CA LEU A 2 18.74 57.34 -44.68
C LEU A 2 18.55 57.43 -46.21
N HIS A 3 18.06 58.55 -46.76
CA HIS A 3 17.98 58.74 -48.22
C HIS A 3 19.39 58.88 -48.84
N GLU A 4 20.24 59.72 -48.24
CA GLU A 4 21.65 59.91 -48.63
C GLU A 4 22.49 58.63 -48.42
N ALA A 5 22.23 57.84 -47.38
CA ALA A 5 22.93 56.59 -47.11
C ALA A 5 22.58 55.45 -48.09
N PHE A 6 21.53 55.62 -48.90
CA PHE A 6 21.10 54.68 -49.93
C PHE A 6 21.10 55.29 -51.35
N ASP A 7 21.81 56.41 -51.58
CA ASP A 7 21.98 57.06 -52.90
C ASP A 7 20.63 57.24 -53.67
N ASP A 8 19.64 57.84 -52.99
CA ASP A 8 18.25 58.04 -53.47
C ASP A 8 17.51 56.76 -53.93
N LYS A 9 18.05 55.56 -53.62
CA LYS A 9 17.46 54.26 -53.94
C LYS A 9 17.12 53.50 -52.66
N MET A 10 16.11 53.97 -51.96
CA MET A 10 15.52 53.27 -50.80
C MET A 10 15.29 51.78 -51.10
N PRO A 11 15.88 50.84 -50.32
CA PRO A 11 15.75 49.43 -50.58
C PRO A 11 14.28 48.97 -50.50
N ASN A 12 13.89 48.01 -51.34
CA ASN A 12 12.51 47.51 -51.44
C ASN A 12 12.16 46.53 -50.29
N SER A 13 12.39 46.95 -49.05
CA SER A 13 12.16 46.18 -47.82
C SER A 13 10.99 46.76 -47.03
N LEU A 14 10.02 45.90 -46.68
CA LEU A 14 8.89 46.25 -45.82
C LEU A 14 9.37 46.75 -44.45
N LEU A 15 10.39 46.11 -43.89
CA LEU A 15 10.98 46.50 -42.59
C LEU A 15 11.55 47.93 -42.64
N ILE A 16 12.29 48.28 -43.69
CA ILE A 16 12.86 49.64 -43.83
C ILE A 16 11.75 50.69 -43.98
N ARG A 17 10.65 50.37 -44.69
CA ARG A 17 9.48 51.26 -44.80
C ARG A 17 8.74 51.44 -43.48
N LEU A 18 8.58 50.37 -42.69
CA LEU A 18 7.99 50.42 -41.35
C LEU A 18 8.88 51.22 -40.38
N LEU A 19 10.20 51.01 -40.41
CA LEU A 19 11.17 51.77 -39.62
C LEU A 19 11.19 53.26 -40.00
N TRP A 20 11.05 53.58 -41.30
CA TRP A 20 10.90 54.96 -41.77
C TRP A 20 9.61 55.59 -41.26
N ALA A 21 8.48 54.90 -41.35
CA ALA A 21 7.20 55.36 -40.80
C ALA A 21 7.30 55.60 -39.28
N ALA A 22 7.87 54.65 -38.53
CA ALA A 22 8.10 54.78 -37.09
C ALA A 22 9.00 55.98 -36.73
N ARG A 23 10.03 56.28 -37.55
CA ARG A 23 10.88 57.47 -37.38
C ARG A 23 10.10 58.76 -37.62
N VAL A 24 9.25 58.82 -38.64
CA VAL A 24 8.39 59.99 -38.94
C VAL A 24 7.36 60.21 -37.82
N MET A 25 6.75 59.13 -37.30
CA MET A 25 5.88 59.19 -36.11
C MET A 25 6.65 59.68 -34.88
N ALA A 26 7.84 59.15 -34.60
CA ALA A 26 8.65 59.58 -33.47
C ALA A 26 9.04 61.07 -33.55
N ALA A 27 9.38 61.59 -34.75
CA ALA A 27 9.65 63.02 -34.93
C ALA A 27 8.41 63.88 -34.65
N ALA A 28 7.24 63.48 -35.18
CA ALA A 28 5.98 64.16 -34.93
C ALA A 28 5.61 64.15 -33.44
N GLU A 29 5.79 63.04 -32.72
CA GLU A 29 5.53 62.95 -31.28
C GLU A 29 6.42 63.87 -30.44
N VAL A 30 7.67 64.16 -30.85
CA VAL A 30 8.47 65.20 -30.15
C VAL A 30 7.82 66.57 -30.29
N VAL A 31 7.36 66.92 -31.50
CA VAL A 31 6.71 68.21 -31.74
C VAL A 31 5.34 68.30 -31.04
N ARG A 32 4.55 67.22 -31.03
CA ARG A 32 3.32 67.12 -30.23
C ARG A 32 3.60 67.28 -28.73
N ALA A 33 4.61 66.60 -28.21
CA ALA A 33 5.02 66.73 -26.80
C ALA A 33 5.47 68.15 -26.42
N THR A 34 6.09 68.93 -27.34
CA THR A 34 6.39 70.35 -27.10
C THR A 34 5.15 71.25 -27.02
N ARG A 35 4.00 70.77 -27.50
CA ARG A 35 2.69 71.46 -27.42
C ARG A 35 1.81 70.91 -26.30
N GLU A 36 2.33 69.98 -25.49
CA GLU A 36 1.62 69.24 -24.44
C GLU A 36 0.43 68.38 -24.93
N ASP A 37 0.40 68.04 -26.23
CA ASP A 37 -0.60 67.16 -26.81
C ASP A 37 -0.43 65.71 -26.29
N VAL A 38 -1.51 65.10 -25.80
CA VAL A 38 -1.52 63.75 -25.22
C VAL A 38 -2.56 62.83 -25.85
N GLY A 39 -2.23 61.53 -25.92
CA GLY A 39 -3.08 60.48 -26.49
C GLY A 39 -2.73 60.13 -27.95
N PRO A 40 -3.20 58.96 -28.45
CA PRO A 40 -2.88 58.48 -29.79
C PRO A 40 -3.51 59.38 -30.86
N MET A 41 -2.70 59.84 -31.81
CA MET A 41 -3.21 60.62 -32.94
C MET A 41 -3.86 59.69 -33.97
N MET A 42 -5.18 59.81 -34.09
CA MET A 42 -5.98 59.05 -35.06
C MET A 42 -6.20 59.90 -36.32
N GLU A 43 -5.28 59.81 -37.28
CA GLU A 43 -5.36 60.49 -38.58
C GLU A 43 -5.53 59.46 -39.71
N HIS A 44 -6.38 59.72 -40.71
CA HIS A 44 -6.50 58.85 -41.88
C HIS A 44 -5.28 59.02 -42.79
N LEU A 45 -4.57 57.92 -43.05
CA LEU A 45 -3.30 57.85 -43.79
C LEU A 45 -3.39 58.12 -45.31
N SER A 46 -4.41 58.85 -45.79
CA SER A 46 -4.66 59.01 -47.23
C SER A 46 -5.29 60.34 -47.64
N LEU A 47 -4.52 61.16 -48.36
CA LEU A 47 -4.82 61.61 -49.73
C LEU A 47 -3.50 61.76 -50.51
N PRO A 48 -3.46 61.59 -51.85
CA PRO A 48 -2.18 61.55 -52.59
C PRO A 48 -1.41 62.87 -52.65
N ASP A 49 -2.09 64.01 -52.47
CA ASP A 49 -1.56 65.35 -52.72
C ASP A 49 -1.69 66.32 -51.51
N GLU A 50 -2.04 65.82 -50.32
CA GLU A 50 -2.08 66.62 -49.09
C GLU A 50 -1.15 66.04 -48.01
N VAL A 51 -0.31 66.90 -47.40
CA VAL A 51 0.63 66.50 -46.35
C VAL A 51 -0.13 66.27 -45.04
N THR A 52 -0.01 65.08 -44.46
CA THR A 52 -0.69 64.75 -43.19
C THR A 52 -0.24 65.68 -42.06
N GLN A 53 -1.05 65.86 -41.04
CA GLN A 53 -0.67 66.64 -39.86
C GLN A 53 0.55 66.02 -39.17
N LEU A 54 0.62 64.68 -39.12
CA LEU A 54 1.80 63.94 -38.66
C LEU A 54 3.07 64.28 -39.47
N GLN A 55 2.98 64.34 -40.80
CA GLN A 55 4.12 64.73 -41.65
C GLN A 55 4.47 66.22 -41.50
N ARG A 56 3.49 67.12 -41.35
CA ARG A 56 3.73 68.55 -41.09
C ARG A 56 4.45 68.77 -39.77
N ASP A 57 4.04 68.07 -38.71
CA ASP A 57 4.71 68.13 -37.41
C ASP A 57 6.12 67.53 -37.47
N ALA A 58 6.32 66.40 -38.16
CA ALA A 58 7.65 65.85 -38.42
C ALA A 58 8.55 66.75 -39.30
N GLN A 59 7.97 67.59 -40.17
CA GLN A 59 8.70 68.58 -41.00
C GLN A 59 9.03 69.86 -40.22
N MET A 60 8.25 70.23 -39.21
CA MET A 60 8.54 71.35 -38.30
C MET A 60 9.59 71.02 -37.22
N PHE A 61 10.17 69.81 -37.26
CA PHE A 61 11.19 69.34 -36.33
C PHE A 61 12.60 69.83 -36.73
N ASP A 62 12.90 71.10 -36.45
CA ASP A 62 14.21 71.71 -36.77
C ASP A 62 15.29 71.49 -35.68
N VAL A 63 14.92 71.41 -34.39
CA VAL A 63 15.87 71.25 -33.26
C VAL A 63 15.25 70.41 -32.15
N LEU A 64 15.99 69.45 -31.60
CA LEU A 64 15.57 68.70 -30.41
C LEU A 64 15.60 69.60 -29.15
N PRO A 65 14.47 69.78 -28.46
CA PRO A 65 14.47 70.41 -27.14
C PRO A 65 15.11 69.45 -26.11
N PRO A 66 16.12 69.91 -25.34
CA PRO A 66 16.78 69.06 -24.35
C PRO A 66 15.87 68.79 -23.14
N GLY A 67 15.95 67.57 -22.59
CA GLY A 67 15.22 67.16 -21.38
C GLY A 67 13.78 66.67 -21.61
N LEU A 68 13.28 66.71 -22.84
CA LEU A 68 11.99 66.10 -23.21
C LEU A 68 12.18 64.60 -23.47
N ALA A 69 11.42 63.75 -22.80
CA ALA A 69 11.58 62.29 -22.89
C ALA A 69 11.36 61.75 -24.33
N ALA A 70 10.50 62.39 -25.12
CA ALA A 70 10.31 62.06 -26.53
C ALA A 70 11.58 62.32 -27.37
N SER A 71 12.31 63.43 -27.09
CA SER A 71 13.59 63.77 -27.72
C SER A 71 14.64 62.67 -27.50
N ASP A 72 14.74 62.16 -26.27
CA ASP A 72 15.69 61.09 -25.92
C ASP A 72 15.32 59.75 -26.58
N ILE A 73 14.02 59.46 -26.73
CA ILE A 73 13.54 58.27 -27.47
C ILE A 73 13.87 58.41 -28.96
N TYR A 74 13.69 59.59 -29.56
CA TYR A 74 14.03 59.84 -30.96
C TYR A 74 15.54 59.63 -31.24
N LEU A 75 16.42 60.14 -30.37
CA LEU A 75 17.87 59.93 -30.49
C LEU A 75 18.24 58.45 -30.38
N ARG A 76 17.71 57.74 -29.38
CA ARG A 76 17.95 56.29 -29.23
C ARG A 76 17.45 55.48 -30.42
N LEU A 77 16.34 55.89 -31.03
CA LEU A 77 15.84 55.28 -32.27
C LEU A 77 16.78 55.59 -33.45
N GLN A 78 17.30 56.82 -33.56
CA GLN A 78 18.27 57.19 -34.59
C GLN A 78 19.58 56.38 -34.47
N ASP A 79 20.13 56.24 -33.26
CA ASP A 79 21.34 55.45 -33.01
C ASP A 79 21.11 53.97 -33.32
N ALA A 80 19.95 53.42 -32.92
CA ALA A 80 19.58 52.04 -33.24
C ALA A 80 19.38 51.81 -34.75
N LEU A 81 18.77 52.76 -35.46
CA LEU A 81 18.63 52.72 -36.93
C LEU A 81 19.98 52.78 -37.63
N GLN A 82 20.95 53.54 -37.10
CA GLN A 82 22.30 53.60 -37.65
C GLN A 82 23.06 52.29 -37.40
N ALA A 83 23.02 51.74 -36.19
CA ALA A 83 23.58 50.42 -35.89
C ALA A 83 22.96 49.30 -36.77
N ILE A 84 21.65 49.36 -37.02
CA ILE A 84 20.96 48.46 -37.97
C ILE A 84 21.47 48.65 -39.39
N ALA A 85 21.63 49.90 -39.87
CA ALA A 85 22.13 50.17 -41.22
C ALA A 85 23.58 49.71 -41.44
N GLU A 86 24.40 49.71 -40.39
CA GLU A 86 25.79 49.21 -40.38
C GLU A 86 25.89 47.68 -40.18
N THR A 87 24.78 46.99 -39.87
CA THR A 87 24.75 45.53 -39.64
C THR A 87 24.57 44.74 -40.96
N PRO A 88 25.35 43.67 -41.21
CA PRO A 88 25.18 42.79 -42.37
C PRO A 88 23.76 42.24 -42.54
N VAL A 89 23.27 42.22 -43.78
CA VAL A 89 21.87 41.90 -44.14
C VAL A 89 21.48 40.49 -43.68
N GLU A 90 22.41 39.53 -43.70
CA GLU A 90 22.18 38.14 -43.28
C GLU A 90 21.94 38.02 -41.77
N LEU A 91 22.58 38.89 -40.97
CA LEU A 91 22.37 38.97 -39.52
C LEU A 91 21.05 39.68 -39.21
N LEU A 92 20.69 40.72 -39.97
CA LEU A 92 19.39 41.38 -39.86
C LEU A 92 18.24 40.42 -40.20
N GLU A 93 18.34 39.65 -41.29
CA GLU A 93 17.39 38.60 -41.67
C GLU A 93 17.19 37.57 -40.55
N ARG A 94 18.27 37.15 -39.88
CA ARG A 94 18.21 36.17 -38.78
C ARG A 94 17.61 36.77 -37.51
N ALA A 95 18.02 37.99 -37.14
CA ALA A 95 17.47 38.71 -35.99
C ALA A 95 15.98 39.01 -36.18
N PHE A 96 15.59 39.45 -37.38
CA PHE A 96 14.20 39.71 -37.73
C PHE A 96 13.31 38.46 -37.63
N LYS A 97 13.81 37.29 -38.06
CA LYS A 97 13.10 36.01 -37.87
C LYS A 97 12.92 35.63 -36.39
N ALA A 98 13.93 35.83 -35.56
CA ALA A 98 13.84 35.59 -34.12
C ALA A 98 12.90 36.59 -33.40
N VAL A 99 12.86 37.84 -33.89
CA VAL A 99 11.93 38.88 -33.42
C VAL A 99 10.49 38.56 -33.82
N LEU A 100 10.25 38.06 -35.04
CA LEU A 100 8.93 37.58 -35.46
C LEU A 100 8.47 36.36 -34.64
N ASP A 101 9.32 35.36 -34.45
CA ASP A 101 8.98 34.14 -33.70
C ASP A 101 8.62 34.43 -32.23
N THR A 102 9.41 35.29 -31.57
CA THR A 102 9.09 35.75 -30.21
C THR A 102 7.83 36.62 -30.16
N ALA A 103 7.59 37.48 -31.14
CA ALA A 103 6.37 38.29 -31.23
C ALA A 103 5.07 37.47 -31.43
N ILE A 104 5.15 36.23 -31.95
CA ILE A 104 3.95 35.39 -32.17
C ILE A 104 3.59 34.56 -30.92
N TYR A 105 4.59 34.08 -30.15
CA TYR A 105 4.35 33.08 -29.09
C TYR A 105 4.86 33.44 -27.69
N ARG A 106 5.65 34.51 -27.50
CA ARG A 106 6.26 34.83 -26.19
C ARG A 106 6.35 36.34 -25.90
N ILE A 107 5.48 36.82 -25.02
CA ILE A 107 5.50 38.23 -24.56
C ILE A 107 6.60 38.53 -23.53
N ASP A 108 7.11 37.51 -22.82
CA ASP A 108 8.03 37.70 -21.69
C ASP A 108 9.42 38.30 -22.02
N PRO A 109 10.04 38.11 -23.20
CA PRO A 109 11.31 38.76 -23.55
C PRO A 109 11.14 40.26 -23.83
N TRP A 110 9.99 40.67 -24.35
CA TRP A 110 9.69 42.08 -24.66
C TRP A 110 9.53 42.92 -23.40
N ILE A 111 8.86 42.37 -22.38
CA ILE A 111 8.68 43.04 -21.09
C ILE A 111 10.02 43.14 -20.34
N THR A 112 10.77 42.03 -20.26
CA THR A 112 12.04 41.98 -19.50
C THR A 112 13.20 42.74 -20.16
N GLY A 113 13.17 42.96 -21.49
CA GLY A 113 14.20 43.68 -22.24
C GLY A 113 14.40 45.15 -21.80
N TYR A 114 13.35 45.83 -21.33
CA TYR A 114 13.47 47.21 -20.81
C TYR A 114 14.33 47.29 -19.54
N SER A 115 14.14 46.33 -18.63
CA SER A 115 14.91 46.24 -17.38
C SER A 115 16.36 45.85 -17.65
N TRP A 116 16.61 44.95 -18.61
CA TRP A 116 17.97 44.57 -19.03
C TRP A 116 18.78 45.75 -19.55
N ARG A 117 18.23 46.55 -20.47
CA ARG A 117 18.95 47.72 -21.03
C ARG A 117 19.23 48.80 -19.98
N ARG A 118 18.40 48.93 -18.94
CA ARG A 118 18.65 49.83 -17.81
C ARG A 118 19.78 49.31 -16.91
N LEU A 119 19.89 47.99 -16.74
CA LEU A 119 20.96 47.35 -15.96
C LEU A 119 22.34 47.58 -16.59
N GLU A 120 22.49 47.36 -17.90
CA GLU A 120 23.77 47.58 -18.61
C GLU A 120 24.28 49.02 -18.40
N ALA A 121 23.41 50.02 -18.57
CA ALA A 121 23.76 51.43 -18.37
C ALA A 121 24.19 51.78 -16.93
N LEU A 122 23.71 51.04 -15.92
CA LEU A 122 24.08 51.24 -14.51
C LEU A 122 25.41 50.55 -14.14
N ILE A 123 25.73 49.44 -14.82
CA ILE A 123 27.00 48.72 -14.65
C ILE A 123 28.18 49.59 -15.11
N ASP A 124 28.07 50.19 -16.30
CA ASP A 124 29.10 51.09 -16.84
C ASP A 124 29.32 52.34 -15.94
N GLN A 125 28.27 52.79 -15.25
CA GLN A 125 28.31 53.95 -14.35
C GLN A 125 28.71 53.61 -12.91
N LYS A 126 29.01 52.34 -12.59
CA LYS A 126 29.48 51.86 -11.27
C LYS A 126 28.60 52.28 -10.09
N TYR A 127 27.28 52.14 -10.23
CA TYR A 127 26.32 52.47 -9.18
C TYR A 127 26.51 51.58 -7.93
N PRO A 128 26.35 52.12 -6.69
CA PRO A 128 26.44 51.31 -5.47
C PRO A 128 25.26 50.34 -5.35
N MET A 129 25.55 49.07 -5.09
CA MET A 129 24.55 48.00 -4.94
C MET A 129 24.11 47.84 -3.48
N GLN A 130 22.81 47.58 -3.27
CA GLN A 130 22.23 47.20 -1.99
C GLN A 130 21.67 45.77 -2.06
N LEU A 131 21.68 45.05 -0.94
CA LEU A 131 21.27 43.65 -0.85
C LEU A 131 20.12 43.47 0.14
N GLY A 132 19.14 42.63 -0.22
CA GLY A 132 18.00 42.23 0.61
C GLY A 132 17.59 40.77 0.35
N ILE A 133 16.65 40.23 1.14
CA ILE A 133 16.26 38.81 1.14
C ILE A 133 14.72 38.69 1.05
N TYR A 134 14.19 37.76 0.24
CA TYR A 134 12.73 37.52 0.05
C TYR A 134 12.42 36.07 -0.45
N GLY A 135 11.14 35.66 -0.67
CA GLY A 135 10.83 34.26 -1.05
C GLY A 135 9.39 33.80 -1.41
N TRP A 136 9.25 32.63 -2.10
CA TRP A 136 8.04 31.82 -2.40
C TRP A 136 8.33 30.30 -2.71
N VAL A 137 7.49 29.30 -2.30
CA VAL A 137 7.79 27.83 -2.45
C VAL A 137 7.18 27.23 -3.71
N ASP A 138 7.87 26.27 -4.34
CA ASP A 138 7.28 25.22 -5.20
C ASP A 138 8.03 23.84 -5.09
N ASN A 139 7.31 22.78 -4.69
CA ASN A 139 7.52 21.32 -4.96
C ASN A 139 8.93 20.61 -4.74
N PRO A 140 9.36 20.19 -3.52
CA PRO A 140 10.75 19.73 -3.19
C PRO A 140 10.97 18.37 -2.43
N LYS A 141 12.22 17.82 -2.39
CA LYS A 141 12.92 16.89 -1.41
C LYS A 141 14.47 16.84 -1.74
N PRO A 142 15.46 16.20 -1.02
CA PRO A 142 15.61 15.56 0.32
C PRO A 142 16.82 16.14 1.15
N GLY A 143 17.58 15.38 1.99
CA GLY A 143 18.78 15.92 2.73
C GLY A 143 19.50 15.07 3.84
N THR A 144 20.29 15.76 4.70
CA THR A 144 21.21 15.26 5.78
C THR A 144 20.57 15.22 7.18
N PRO A 145 20.99 14.35 8.15
CA PRO A 145 20.36 14.27 9.48
C PRO A 145 20.69 15.44 10.43
N GLY A 146 19.73 15.79 11.28
CA GLY A 146 19.75 16.94 12.20
C GLY A 146 18.82 18.05 11.73
N PRO A 147 18.53 19.08 12.56
CA PRO A 147 17.91 20.28 12.04
C PRO A 147 18.86 20.94 11.03
N THR A 148 18.34 21.38 9.89
CA THR A 148 19.14 22.17 8.92
C THR A 148 19.70 23.44 9.56
N GLU A 149 20.65 24.13 8.91
CA GLU A 149 21.17 25.42 9.39
C GLU A 149 20.06 26.46 9.66
N GLY A 150 18.91 26.35 8.98
CA GLY A 150 17.69 27.15 9.23
C GLY A 150 16.77 26.63 10.33
N GLY A 151 17.19 25.62 11.11
CA GLY A 151 16.44 25.05 12.23
C GLY A 151 15.35 24.03 11.85
N LEU A 152 15.24 23.61 10.59
CA LEU A 152 14.18 22.70 10.12
C LEU A 152 14.47 21.23 10.49
N LEU A 153 13.62 20.58 11.29
CA LEU A 153 13.65 19.14 11.57
C LEU A 153 12.60 18.41 10.73
N HIS A 154 13.01 17.46 9.91
CA HIS A 154 12.11 16.65 9.08
C HIS A 154 11.59 15.45 9.88
N ALA A 155 10.28 15.23 9.87
CA ALA A 155 9.61 14.18 10.62
C ALA A 155 8.68 13.34 9.70
N PRO A 156 8.53 12.03 9.95
CA PRO A 156 7.68 11.18 9.11
C PRO A 156 6.19 11.52 9.15
N SER A 157 5.71 12.17 10.22
CA SER A 157 4.29 12.51 10.41
C SER A 157 4.07 13.86 11.10
N PRO A 158 2.85 14.44 11.04
CA PRO A 158 2.52 15.66 11.75
C PRO A 158 2.69 15.54 13.26
N ALA A 159 2.29 14.40 13.85
CA ALA A 159 2.42 14.18 15.29
C ALA A 159 3.89 14.13 15.73
N GLN A 160 4.76 13.41 15.01
CA GLN A 160 6.21 13.42 15.27
C GLN A 160 6.83 14.81 15.07
N ALA A 161 6.38 15.57 14.07
CA ALA A 161 6.81 16.96 13.87
C ALA A 161 6.46 17.83 15.08
N PHE A 162 5.20 17.84 15.52
CA PHE A 162 4.75 18.60 16.68
C PHE A 162 5.47 18.18 17.98
N THR A 163 5.67 16.87 18.21
CA THR A 163 6.49 16.37 19.33
C THR A 163 7.89 16.97 19.32
N SER A 164 8.57 16.93 18.16
CA SER A 164 9.92 17.49 18.03
C SER A 164 9.98 19.00 18.28
N ILE A 165 8.92 19.76 17.92
CA ILE A 165 8.82 21.20 18.20
C ILE A 165 8.67 21.43 19.71
N VAL A 166 7.74 20.72 20.36
CA VAL A 166 7.46 20.91 21.81
C VAL A 166 8.68 20.58 22.66
N LEU A 167 9.37 19.48 22.38
CA LEU A 167 10.60 19.10 23.09
C LEU A 167 11.72 20.11 22.85
N ARG A 168 11.86 20.60 21.61
CA ARG A 168 12.90 21.58 21.26
C ARG A 168 12.64 22.98 21.82
N ASP A 169 11.38 23.43 21.89
CA ASP A 169 11.02 24.66 22.61
C ASP A 169 11.52 24.58 24.05
N LYS A 170 11.31 23.45 24.73
CA LYS A 170 11.82 23.24 26.10
C LYS A 170 13.33 23.12 26.18
N ALA A 171 14.00 22.51 25.20
CA ALA A 171 15.46 22.50 25.12
C ALA A 171 16.07 23.91 25.01
N ILE A 172 15.37 24.86 24.38
CA ILE A 172 15.85 26.24 24.20
C ILE A 172 15.44 27.16 25.37
N ASN A 173 14.23 26.98 25.91
CA ASN A 173 13.59 27.95 26.81
C ASN A 173 13.47 27.50 28.29
N ASP A 174 13.90 26.28 28.67
CA ASP A 174 13.89 25.88 30.09
C ASP A 174 15.01 26.59 30.89
N PRO A 175 14.74 27.07 32.13
CA PRO A 175 15.76 27.66 33.00
C PRO A 175 16.95 26.75 33.35
N GLN A 176 16.81 25.44 33.19
CA GLN A 176 17.92 24.48 33.26
C GLN A 176 18.28 24.03 31.83
N THR A 177 19.39 24.58 31.33
CA THR A 177 19.87 24.42 29.93
C THR A 177 19.97 22.97 29.47
N ASP A 178 20.24 22.04 30.38
CA ASP A 178 20.59 20.66 30.05
C ASP A 178 19.39 19.69 30.21
N ARG A 179 18.28 20.15 30.80
CA ARG A 179 17.15 19.29 31.22
C ARG A 179 16.43 18.61 30.05
N TRP A 180 16.35 19.28 28.90
CA TRP A 180 15.61 18.81 27.71
C TRP A 180 16.52 18.62 26.49
N GLN A 181 17.85 18.56 26.68
CA GLN A 181 18.78 18.27 25.60
C GLN A 181 18.79 16.77 25.28
N MET A 182 17.96 16.37 24.32
CA MET A 182 17.83 14.99 23.85
C MET A 182 18.72 14.75 22.61
N ASP A 183 19.89 14.14 22.79
CA ASP A 183 20.75 13.72 21.66
C ASP A 183 20.48 12.25 21.29
N LEU A 184 19.47 12.05 20.44
CA LEU A 184 18.96 10.73 20.09
C LEU A 184 19.60 10.17 18.82
N THR A 185 20.79 9.59 18.97
CA THR A 185 21.46 8.86 17.87
C THR A 185 20.73 7.56 17.54
N SER A 186 20.74 7.12 16.26
CA SER A 186 20.10 5.85 15.86
C SER A 186 20.71 4.62 16.54
N SER A 187 21.95 4.70 17.02
CA SER A 187 22.62 3.68 17.85
C SER A 187 22.05 3.63 19.27
N ALA A 188 21.88 4.79 19.92
CA ALA A 188 21.28 4.90 21.24
C ALA A 188 19.81 4.43 21.19
N ILE A 189 19.02 4.92 20.23
CA ILE A 189 17.62 4.52 20.03
C ILE A 189 17.46 2.99 19.90
N ARG A 190 18.24 2.34 19.03
CA ARG A 190 18.14 0.87 18.84
C ARG A 190 18.49 0.08 20.10
N THR A 191 19.35 0.64 20.96
CA THR A 191 19.75 0.00 22.21
C THR A 191 18.68 0.24 23.28
N ALA A 192 18.19 1.47 23.42
CA ALA A 192 17.07 1.85 24.28
C ALA A 192 15.79 1.05 23.98
N ALA A 193 15.42 0.88 22.70
CA ALA A 193 14.25 0.09 22.31
C ALA A 193 14.38 -1.39 22.76
N ARG A 194 15.57 -1.99 22.63
CA ARG A 194 15.84 -3.35 23.12
C ARG A 194 15.75 -3.45 24.65
N LEU A 195 16.23 -2.43 25.37
CA LEU A 195 16.07 -2.35 26.83
C LEU A 195 14.57 -2.29 27.20
N ALA A 196 13.77 -1.51 26.44
CA ALA A 196 12.32 -1.44 26.61
C ALA A 196 11.60 -2.77 26.35
N ASP A 197 12.02 -3.54 25.33
CA ASP A 197 11.50 -4.88 25.06
C ASP A 197 11.74 -5.83 26.25
N GLU A 198 12.96 -5.86 26.82
CA GLU A 198 13.24 -6.70 27.99
C GLU A 198 12.46 -6.27 29.24
N VAL A 199 12.23 -4.96 29.44
CA VAL A 199 11.38 -4.47 30.55
C VAL A 199 9.91 -4.81 30.32
N ARG A 200 9.40 -4.75 29.08
CA ARG A 200 8.04 -5.23 28.72
C ARG A 200 7.85 -6.72 28.98
N LEU A 201 8.91 -7.53 28.91
CA LEU A 201 8.91 -8.95 29.33
C LEU A 201 8.93 -9.14 30.87
N GLY A 202 8.76 -8.07 31.66
CA GLY A 202 8.64 -8.12 33.12
C GLY A 202 9.96 -8.11 33.88
N GLN A 203 11.10 -7.82 33.21
CA GLN A 203 12.38 -7.63 33.89
C GLN A 203 12.51 -6.21 34.45
N HIS A 204 13.03 -6.08 35.67
CA HIS A 204 13.33 -4.76 36.23
C HIS A 204 14.53 -4.12 35.50
N LEU A 205 14.44 -2.84 35.12
CA LEU A 205 15.44 -2.13 34.31
C LEU A 205 16.89 -2.30 34.83
N HIS A 206 17.12 -2.18 36.15
CA HIS A 206 18.44 -2.40 36.75
C HIS A 206 19.03 -3.82 36.56
N ILE A 207 18.18 -4.83 36.32
CA ILE A 207 18.59 -6.21 36.00
C ILE A 207 18.96 -6.30 34.52
N VAL A 208 18.18 -5.67 33.63
CA VAL A 208 18.46 -5.61 32.18
C VAL A 208 19.81 -4.92 31.94
N ILE A 209 20.02 -3.73 32.51
CA ILE A 209 21.32 -3.02 32.46
C ILE A 209 22.42 -3.89 33.09
N GLY A 210 22.14 -4.57 34.20
CA GLY A 210 23.11 -5.45 34.86
C GLY A 210 23.57 -6.61 33.96
N ARG A 211 22.68 -7.18 33.15
CA ARG A 211 23.04 -8.23 32.18
C ARG A 211 23.94 -7.68 31.09
N GLU A 212 23.67 -6.48 30.59
CA GLU A 212 24.50 -5.81 29.59
C GLU A 212 25.88 -5.41 30.15
N VAL A 213 25.95 -4.93 31.39
CA VAL A 213 27.21 -4.70 32.12
C VAL A 213 28.03 -5.98 32.24
N GLU A 214 27.42 -7.08 32.66
CA GLU A 214 28.11 -8.38 32.75
C GLU A 214 28.53 -8.92 31.37
N ARG A 215 27.75 -8.67 30.32
CA ARG A 215 28.06 -9.01 28.92
C ARG A 215 29.24 -8.21 28.36
N ILE A 216 29.35 -6.93 28.72
CA ILE A 216 30.48 -6.04 28.38
C ILE A 216 31.76 -6.51 29.07
N VAL A 217 31.68 -6.84 30.36
CA VAL A 217 32.84 -7.26 31.17
C VAL A 217 33.37 -8.64 30.77
N ALA A 218 32.49 -9.58 30.42
CA ALA A 218 32.78 -10.93 29.89
C ALA A 218 33.73 -11.85 30.71
N ASP A 219 34.29 -11.37 31.82
CA ASP A 219 35.22 -12.07 32.72
C ASP A 219 34.48 -12.59 33.98
N PRO A 220 34.49 -13.91 34.25
CA PRO A 220 33.79 -14.49 35.40
C PRO A 220 34.22 -13.98 36.79
N GLU A 221 35.49 -13.63 36.98
CA GLU A 221 36.01 -13.13 38.27
C GLU A 221 35.68 -11.65 38.49
N LEU A 222 35.71 -10.84 37.43
CA LEU A 222 35.24 -9.45 37.46
C LEU A 222 33.72 -9.41 37.68
N ILE A 223 32.94 -10.22 36.96
CA ILE A 223 31.48 -10.33 37.13
C ILE A 223 31.12 -10.74 38.56
N LYS A 224 31.83 -11.71 39.15
CA LYS A 224 31.61 -12.11 40.55
C LYS A 224 31.85 -10.93 41.52
N ARG A 225 32.96 -10.19 41.35
CA ARG A 225 33.25 -8.98 42.15
C ARG A 225 32.17 -7.91 41.98
N LEU A 226 31.68 -7.67 40.77
CA LEU A 226 30.59 -6.72 40.52
C LEU A 226 29.28 -7.15 41.19
N ARG A 227 28.91 -8.43 41.14
CA ARG A 227 27.73 -8.99 41.83
C ARG A 227 27.86 -8.92 43.36
N ASP A 228 29.06 -9.12 43.88
CA ASP A 228 29.31 -9.08 45.33
C ASP A 228 29.37 -7.66 45.89
N THR A 229 29.81 -6.66 45.11
CA THR A 229 29.84 -5.24 45.51
C THR A 229 28.52 -4.53 45.23
N TYR A 230 27.98 -4.64 44.01
CA TYR A 230 26.78 -3.92 43.54
C TYR A 230 25.56 -4.84 43.52
N ARG A 231 25.04 -5.15 44.71
CA ARG A 231 23.89 -6.06 44.89
C ARG A 231 22.56 -5.35 44.61
N LEU A 232 21.64 -6.03 43.93
CA LEU A 232 20.25 -5.57 43.74
C LEU A 232 19.42 -5.60 45.03
N ARG A 233 19.64 -6.61 45.90
CA ARG A 233 19.03 -6.76 47.24
C ARG A 233 20.01 -7.49 48.15
N GLN A 234 19.97 -7.24 49.47
CA GLN A 234 20.87 -7.91 50.42
C GLN A 234 20.71 -9.44 50.45
N GLU A 235 19.48 -9.93 50.25
CA GLU A 235 19.12 -11.36 50.20
C GLU A 235 19.69 -12.13 48.99
N HIS A 236 20.33 -11.46 48.02
CA HIS A 236 20.74 -12.04 46.75
C HIS A 236 22.27 -12.12 46.56
N ALA A 237 23.04 -12.00 47.65
CA ALA A 237 24.50 -12.02 47.66
C ALA A 237 25.11 -13.11 46.73
N GLY A 238 25.82 -12.67 45.69
CA GLY A 238 26.52 -13.52 44.72
C GLY A 238 25.67 -14.42 43.81
N ARG A 239 24.32 -14.43 43.93
CA ARG A 239 23.44 -15.41 43.25
C ARG A 239 22.67 -14.88 42.04
N ARG A 240 22.63 -13.57 41.83
CA ARG A 240 21.95 -12.91 40.71
C ARG A 240 22.88 -11.91 40.02
N VAL A 241 22.40 -11.37 38.91
CA VAL A 241 23.00 -10.26 38.15
C VAL A 241 23.30 -9.06 39.06
N CYS A 242 24.38 -8.31 38.77
CA CYS A 242 24.69 -7.06 39.47
C CYS A 242 23.63 -5.96 39.23
N ASN A 243 23.58 -4.97 40.12
CA ASN A 243 22.74 -3.77 39.93
C ASN A 243 23.38 -2.86 38.87
N GLY A 244 22.93 -2.96 37.62
CA GLY A 244 23.55 -2.27 36.49
C GLY A 244 23.61 -0.76 36.64
N LYS A 245 22.55 -0.12 37.16
CA LYS A 245 22.54 1.34 37.40
C LYS A 245 23.63 1.75 38.40
N ALA A 246 23.75 1.03 39.52
CA ALA A 246 24.76 1.32 40.53
C ALA A 246 26.20 1.08 40.03
N VAL A 247 26.41 0.16 39.07
CA VAL A 247 27.72 0.00 38.41
C VAL A 247 27.99 1.18 37.46
N LEU A 248 27.03 1.59 36.63
CA LEU A 248 27.20 2.73 35.72
C LEU A 248 27.46 4.05 36.48
N ASP A 249 26.81 4.25 37.61
CA ASP A 249 27.01 5.43 38.47
C ASP A 249 28.40 5.44 39.13
N ALA A 250 28.89 4.26 39.55
CA ALA A 250 30.23 4.16 40.13
C ALA A 250 31.35 4.23 39.06
N ALA A 251 31.05 3.80 37.83
CA ALA A 251 31.96 3.89 36.68
C ALA A 251 32.28 5.33 36.26
N GLU A 252 31.41 6.29 36.59
CA GLU A 252 31.62 7.73 36.34
C GLU A 252 32.71 8.33 37.26
N VAL A 253 32.97 7.72 38.41
CA VAL A 253 33.96 8.21 39.39
C VAL A 253 35.32 7.52 39.18
N ASP A 254 35.40 6.22 39.43
CA ASP A 254 36.54 5.33 39.10
C ASP A 254 36.22 3.89 39.53
N LEU A 255 36.37 2.91 38.62
CA LEU A 255 36.32 1.48 38.93
C LEU A 255 37.59 0.69 38.54
N THR A 256 38.71 1.35 38.24
CA THR A 256 39.99 0.66 37.96
C THR A 256 40.45 -0.20 39.13
N ASN A 257 40.07 0.15 40.37
CA ASN A 257 40.28 -0.65 41.59
C ASN A 257 39.63 -2.04 41.53
N LEU A 258 38.63 -2.25 40.66
CA LEU A 258 38.04 -3.56 40.39
C LEU A 258 38.74 -4.33 39.27
N GLY A 259 39.66 -3.72 38.52
CA GLY A 259 40.36 -4.33 37.38
C GLY A 259 39.67 -4.12 36.02
N LEU A 260 38.85 -3.08 35.89
CA LEU A 260 38.23 -2.70 34.62
C LEU A 260 39.17 -1.86 33.73
N THR A 261 38.97 -1.93 32.42
CA THR A 261 39.83 -1.29 31.39
C THR A 261 39.14 -0.10 30.74
N THR A 262 39.89 0.75 30.03
CA THR A 262 39.33 1.87 29.23
C THR A 262 38.25 1.42 28.26
N LEU A 263 38.45 0.27 27.58
CA LEU A 263 37.45 -0.31 26.67
C LEU A 263 36.13 -0.69 27.37
N HIS A 264 36.17 -1.06 28.66
CA HIS A 264 34.94 -1.29 29.43
C HIS A 264 34.24 0.03 29.77
N PHE A 265 35.00 1.09 30.09
CA PHE A 265 34.46 2.42 30.34
C PHE A 265 33.81 3.00 29.08
N ASP A 266 34.46 2.95 27.91
CA ASP A 266 33.89 3.38 26.62
C ASP A 266 32.54 2.70 26.33
N GLN A 267 32.43 1.40 26.63
CA GLN A 267 31.19 0.62 26.44
C GLN A 267 30.13 0.89 27.52
N PHE A 268 30.54 1.21 28.75
CA PHE A 268 29.62 1.66 29.80
C PHE A 268 29.09 3.06 29.52
N ASP A 269 29.87 3.95 28.93
CA ASP A 269 29.44 5.28 28.51
C ASP A 269 28.39 5.18 27.40
N ALA A 270 28.61 4.33 26.38
CA ALA A 270 27.60 4.03 25.36
C ALA A 270 26.32 3.37 25.95
N LEU A 271 26.44 2.56 27.00
CA LEU A 271 25.28 1.98 27.70
C LEU A 271 24.55 3.02 28.58
N ARG A 272 25.28 4.00 29.15
CA ARG A 272 24.71 5.14 29.88
C ARG A 272 23.98 6.09 28.92
N GLU A 273 24.56 6.36 27.75
CA GLU A 273 23.92 7.12 26.66
C GLU A 273 22.62 6.44 26.19
N ALA A 274 22.63 5.11 26.00
CA ALA A 274 21.42 4.34 25.69
C ALA A 274 20.37 4.35 26.83
N LEU A 275 20.79 4.43 28.09
CA LEU A 275 19.89 4.56 29.24
C LEU A 275 19.26 5.97 29.33
N ASN A 276 20.04 7.01 29.03
CA ASN A 276 19.52 8.38 28.93
C ASN A 276 18.51 8.48 27.77
N ALA A 277 18.88 7.96 26.60
CA ALA A 277 18.00 7.88 25.45
C ALA A 277 16.71 7.07 25.73
N TYR A 278 16.75 6.05 26.58
CA TYR A 278 15.55 5.34 27.03
C TYR A 278 14.61 6.25 27.85
N GLY A 279 15.15 7.09 28.74
CA GLY A 279 14.37 8.09 29.47
C GLY A 279 13.78 9.16 28.54
N ASP A 280 14.62 9.72 27.67
CA ASP A 280 14.24 10.73 26.68
C ASP A 280 13.15 10.23 25.73
N LEU A 281 13.23 8.97 25.30
CA LEU A 281 12.23 8.35 24.44
C LEU A 281 10.88 8.16 25.13
N LEU A 282 10.84 7.85 26.43
CA LEU A 282 9.57 7.80 27.17
C LEU A 282 8.94 9.18 27.36
N ILE A 283 9.77 10.22 27.54
CA ILE A 283 9.31 11.61 27.57
C ILE A 283 8.76 12.00 26.18
N ALA A 284 9.47 11.64 25.11
CA ALA A 284 9.04 11.89 23.73
C ALA A 284 7.75 11.13 23.36
N GLU A 285 7.58 9.89 23.81
CA GLU A 285 6.37 9.08 23.63
C GLU A 285 5.17 9.72 24.36
N GLY A 286 5.37 10.17 25.60
CA GLY A 286 4.34 10.89 26.34
C GLY A 286 3.90 12.17 25.63
N VAL A 287 4.84 12.98 25.15
CA VAL A 287 4.52 14.18 24.36
C VAL A 287 3.84 13.82 23.03
N TYR A 288 4.27 12.77 22.34
CA TYR A 288 3.64 12.26 21.11
C TYR A 288 2.20 11.84 21.32
N HIS A 289 1.88 11.15 22.42
CA HIS A 289 0.51 10.80 22.75
C HIS A 289 -0.32 12.01 23.19
N VAL A 290 0.22 12.99 23.94
CA VAL A 290 -0.47 14.25 24.27
C VAL A 290 -0.85 15.01 22.98
N VAL A 291 0.12 15.21 22.08
CA VAL A 291 -0.08 15.85 20.77
C VAL A 291 -1.09 15.09 19.91
N SER A 292 -1.10 13.75 19.99
CA SER A 292 -2.05 12.88 19.30
C SER A 292 -3.44 12.80 19.97
N GLY A 293 -3.68 13.53 21.08
CA GLY A 293 -4.94 13.48 21.83
C GLY A 293 -5.18 12.19 22.64
N ARG A 294 -4.17 11.32 22.78
CA ARG A 294 -4.25 10.01 23.45
C ARG A 294 -3.73 10.08 24.89
N THR A 295 -4.44 10.83 25.74
CA THR A 295 -3.98 11.18 27.10
C THR A 295 -3.73 9.97 28.02
N GLU A 296 -4.45 8.87 27.85
CA GLU A 296 -4.23 7.64 28.64
C GLU A 296 -2.87 6.99 28.33
N MET A 297 -2.49 6.91 27.06
CA MET A 297 -1.19 6.39 26.64
C MET A 297 -0.05 7.34 27.02
N ALA A 298 -0.30 8.66 27.01
CA ALA A 298 0.65 9.61 27.57
C ALA A 298 0.88 9.39 29.07
N GLY A 299 -0.18 9.12 29.84
CA GLY A 299 -0.09 8.75 31.25
C GLY A 299 0.77 7.51 31.47
N ALA A 300 0.49 6.43 30.71
CA ALA A 300 1.28 5.20 30.77
C ALA A 300 2.77 5.40 30.44
N ALA A 301 3.09 6.23 29.45
CA ALA A 301 4.47 6.59 29.12
C ALA A 301 5.16 7.37 30.26
N MET A 302 4.44 8.29 30.93
CA MET A 302 4.97 9.06 32.08
C MET A 302 5.15 8.19 33.33
N ASP A 303 4.21 7.28 33.62
CA ASP A 303 4.34 6.32 34.73
C ASP A 303 5.53 5.37 34.50
N ALA A 304 5.79 4.98 33.25
CA ALA A 304 6.98 4.23 32.89
C ALA A 304 8.28 5.05 33.00
N ALA A 305 8.26 6.34 32.61
CA ALA A 305 9.40 7.25 32.80
C ALA A 305 9.73 7.46 34.28
N ALA A 306 8.72 7.49 35.15
CA ALA A 306 8.87 7.51 36.61
C ALA A 306 9.29 6.15 37.21
N GLY A 307 9.41 5.08 36.40
CA GLY A 307 9.73 3.73 36.85
C GLY A 307 8.61 3.02 37.62
N MET A 308 7.37 3.51 37.53
CA MET A 308 6.20 2.96 38.21
C MET A 308 5.43 1.92 37.36
N ALA A 309 5.61 1.96 36.04
CA ALA A 309 4.98 1.05 35.09
C ALA A 309 6.01 0.48 34.08
N THR A 310 5.60 -0.55 33.33
CA THR A 310 6.31 -1.02 32.14
C THR A 310 6.18 -0.01 31.00
N PRO A 311 7.22 0.20 30.17
CA PRO A 311 7.15 1.13 29.05
C PRO A 311 6.15 0.64 27.99
N PRO A 312 5.36 1.54 27.36
CA PRO A 312 4.54 1.19 26.20
C PRO A 312 5.40 0.81 25.00
N GLU A 313 4.76 0.45 23.89
CA GLU A 313 5.43 0.42 22.60
C GLU A 313 5.75 1.86 22.16
N LEU A 314 6.96 2.08 21.64
CA LEU A 314 7.43 3.43 21.29
C LEU A 314 6.97 3.80 19.87
N GLU A 315 5.71 4.22 19.72
CA GLU A 315 5.17 4.66 18.43
C GLU A 315 5.90 5.89 17.86
N VAL A 316 6.50 6.75 18.71
CA VAL A 316 7.27 7.92 18.25
C VAL A 316 8.44 7.54 17.33
N LEU A 317 8.93 6.29 17.44
CA LEU A 317 9.99 5.72 16.59
C LEU A 317 9.46 5.10 15.29
N GLN A 318 8.18 4.77 15.21
CA GLN A 318 7.61 4.14 14.02
C GLN A 318 7.49 5.18 12.90
N THR A 319 7.94 4.83 11.69
CA THR A 319 7.74 5.64 10.49
C THR A 319 6.41 5.24 9.86
N PRO A 320 5.36 6.10 9.88
CA PRO A 320 4.09 5.74 9.26
C PRO A 320 4.28 5.62 7.75
N ARG A 321 3.88 4.47 7.18
CA ARG A 321 3.95 4.21 5.74
C ARG A 321 2.54 4.20 5.18
N SER A 322 2.26 5.10 4.24
CA SER A 322 1.07 4.97 3.40
C SER A 322 1.25 3.85 2.38
N GLY A 323 0.16 3.18 2.05
CA GLY A 323 0.10 2.13 1.05
C GLY A 323 -1.36 1.77 0.78
N ARG A 324 -1.61 1.04 -0.30
CA ARG A 324 -2.93 0.48 -0.59
C ARG A 324 -3.00 -0.94 -0.04
N SER A 325 -4.14 -1.29 0.53
CA SER A 325 -4.45 -2.67 0.90
C SER A 325 -4.69 -3.51 -0.35
N VAL A 326 -4.17 -4.72 -0.33
CA VAL A 326 -4.30 -5.71 -1.38
C VAL A 326 -4.76 -7.00 -0.71
N ALA A 327 -6.08 -7.20 -0.71
CA ALA A 327 -6.69 -8.44 -0.28
C ALA A 327 -6.51 -9.51 -1.37
N THR A 328 -6.34 -10.75 -0.94
CA THR A 328 -6.38 -11.93 -1.81
C THR A 328 -7.13 -13.04 -1.13
N THR A 329 -8.19 -13.51 -1.77
CA THR A 329 -9.08 -14.55 -1.29
C THR A 329 -9.05 -15.74 -2.26
N VAL A 330 -8.79 -16.94 -1.74
CA VAL A 330 -8.69 -18.18 -2.53
C VAL A 330 -9.75 -19.17 -2.06
N ALA A 331 -10.67 -19.51 -2.95
CA ALA A 331 -11.79 -20.41 -2.66
C ALA A 331 -11.75 -21.69 -3.51
N PHE A 332 -12.30 -22.77 -2.96
CA PHE A 332 -12.64 -23.99 -3.67
C PHE A 332 -14.14 -24.01 -3.96
N CYS A 333 -14.55 -24.41 -5.17
CA CYS A 333 -15.96 -24.51 -5.57
C CYS A 333 -16.34 -25.87 -6.16
N LEU A 334 -17.54 -26.34 -5.83
CA LEU A 334 -18.18 -27.55 -6.37
C LEU A 334 -19.61 -27.27 -6.84
N PRO A 335 -20.18 -28.07 -7.77
CA PRO A 335 -21.60 -27.97 -8.12
C PRO A 335 -22.48 -28.21 -6.89
N GLY A 336 -23.37 -27.27 -6.59
CA GLY A 336 -24.23 -27.35 -5.42
C GLY A 336 -25.15 -28.57 -5.44
N ALA A 337 -25.20 -29.29 -4.32
CA ALA A 337 -26.13 -30.40 -4.10
C ALA A 337 -26.87 -30.19 -2.77
N SER A 338 -28.20 -30.15 -2.82
CA SER A 338 -29.06 -30.13 -1.64
C SER A 338 -29.23 -31.54 -1.07
N GLY A 339 -29.32 -31.65 0.27
CA GLY A 339 -29.44 -32.94 0.94
C GLY A 339 -30.74 -33.68 0.62
N THR A 340 -30.64 -34.80 -0.11
CA THR A 340 -31.77 -35.72 -0.37
C THR A 340 -31.80 -36.92 0.58
N VAL A 341 -30.92 -36.96 1.59
CA VAL A 341 -30.75 -38.08 2.51
C VAL A 341 -31.57 -37.83 3.78
N ALA A 342 -32.47 -38.74 4.12
CA ALA A 342 -33.27 -38.62 5.33
C ALA A 342 -32.41 -38.89 6.59
N PRO A 343 -32.55 -38.08 7.66
CA PRO A 343 -31.78 -38.24 8.90
C PRO A 343 -32.24 -39.49 9.65
N THR A 344 -31.52 -40.60 9.45
CA THR A 344 -31.84 -41.93 10.01
C THR A 344 -30.62 -42.50 10.72
N ALA A 345 -30.82 -43.56 11.52
CA ALA A 345 -29.74 -44.26 12.24
C ALA A 345 -28.68 -44.89 11.32
N THR A 346 -28.99 -45.07 10.02
CA THR A 346 -28.10 -45.64 9.01
C THR A 346 -27.67 -44.63 7.94
N ALA A 347 -28.04 -43.35 8.09
CA ALA A 347 -27.52 -42.29 7.24
C ALA A 347 -26.01 -42.12 7.47
N SER A 348 -25.30 -41.66 6.44
CA SER A 348 -23.91 -41.26 6.58
C SER A 348 -23.86 -39.83 7.12
N PRO A 349 -23.08 -39.55 8.19
CA PRO A 349 -22.97 -38.21 8.73
C PRO A 349 -22.28 -37.26 7.74
N THR A 350 -21.26 -37.71 7.01
CA THR A 350 -20.57 -36.87 6.01
C THR A 350 -21.51 -36.46 4.87
N ALA A 351 -22.46 -37.32 4.48
CA ALA A 351 -23.50 -37.01 3.49
C ALA A 351 -24.60 -36.05 3.99
N LEU A 352 -24.83 -35.96 5.31
CA LEU A 352 -25.70 -34.95 5.92
C LEU A 352 -24.96 -33.62 6.14
N ALA A 353 -23.65 -33.69 6.41
CA ALA A 353 -22.77 -32.55 6.63
C ALA A 353 -22.48 -31.77 5.34
N ASP A 354 -22.12 -32.47 4.25
CA ASP A 354 -21.92 -31.84 2.94
C ASP A 354 -22.23 -32.78 1.75
N PRO A 355 -23.42 -32.67 1.14
CA PRO A 355 -23.78 -33.46 -0.03
C PRO A 355 -22.95 -33.16 -1.28
N SER A 356 -22.39 -31.95 -1.40
CA SER A 356 -21.66 -31.50 -2.59
C SER A 356 -20.25 -32.10 -2.61
N LEU A 357 -19.55 -32.01 -1.48
CA LEU A 357 -18.25 -32.64 -1.25
C LEU A 357 -18.34 -34.17 -1.40
N VAL A 358 -19.35 -34.79 -0.80
CA VAL A 358 -19.58 -36.25 -0.88
C VAL A 358 -19.74 -36.72 -2.32
N ARG A 359 -20.51 -35.99 -3.14
CA ARG A 359 -20.69 -36.30 -4.56
C ARG A 359 -19.39 -36.15 -5.35
N TRP A 360 -18.56 -35.16 -5.02
CA TRP A 360 -17.28 -34.95 -5.67
C TRP A 360 -16.26 -36.03 -5.30
N LEU A 361 -16.08 -36.33 -4.01
CA LEU A 361 -15.17 -37.40 -3.55
C LEU A 361 -15.49 -38.75 -4.24
N PHE A 362 -16.78 -39.11 -4.30
CA PHE A 362 -17.25 -40.31 -5.01
C PHE A 362 -16.83 -40.31 -6.50
N ASN A 363 -17.03 -39.20 -7.21
CA ASN A 363 -16.68 -39.08 -8.62
C ASN A 363 -15.16 -39.11 -8.85
N GLN A 364 -14.37 -38.46 -8.00
CA GLN A 364 -12.91 -38.43 -8.12
C GLN A 364 -12.28 -39.82 -7.91
N THR A 365 -12.77 -40.59 -6.94
CA THR A 365 -12.28 -41.96 -6.71
C THR A 365 -12.76 -42.94 -7.78
N ALA A 366 -14.04 -42.85 -8.18
CA ALA A 366 -14.60 -43.77 -9.18
C ALA A 366 -13.99 -43.55 -10.58
N SER A 367 -13.68 -42.31 -10.95
CA SER A 367 -13.02 -42.01 -12.23
C SER A 367 -11.56 -42.45 -12.27
N ALA A 368 -10.82 -42.35 -11.17
CA ALA A 368 -9.41 -42.75 -11.12
C ALA A 368 -9.20 -44.28 -11.24
N ALA A 369 -10.06 -45.09 -10.59
CA ALA A 369 -9.92 -46.55 -10.58
C ALA A 369 -10.91 -47.30 -11.51
N GLY A 370 -11.78 -46.58 -12.23
CA GLY A 370 -12.86 -47.14 -13.05
C GLY A 370 -14.03 -47.77 -12.25
N SER A 371 -13.81 -48.22 -11.02
CA SER A 371 -14.85 -48.64 -10.08
C SER A 371 -14.41 -48.48 -8.63
N ILE A 372 -15.38 -48.31 -7.71
CA ILE A 372 -15.10 -48.16 -6.27
C ILE A 372 -14.52 -49.44 -5.66
N ALA A 373 -14.97 -50.61 -6.12
CA ALA A 373 -14.43 -51.90 -5.69
C ALA A 373 -12.96 -52.10 -6.13
N ALA A 374 -12.52 -51.44 -7.21
CA ALA A 374 -11.11 -51.42 -7.61
C ALA A 374 -10.29 -50.37 -6.84
N ALA A 375 -10.89 -49.21 -6.51
CA ALA A 375 -10.24 -48.18 -5.69
C ALA A 375 -10.00 -48.67 -4.25
N PHE A 376 -11.03 -49.17 -3.60
CA PHE A 376 -10.99 -49.61 -2.20
C PHE A 376 -10.98 -51.13 -2.10
N ASN A 377 -9.80 -51.66 -2.38
CA ASN A 377 -9.49 -53.08 -2.30
C ASN A 377 -8.27 -53.32 -1.40
N TRP A 378 -8.39 -54.28 -0.49
CA TRP A 378 -7.32 -54.74 0.38
C TRP A 378 -7.19 -56.26 0.34
N ASP A 379 -5.96 -56.74 0.27
CA ASP A 379 -5.61 -58.15 0.39
C ASP A 379 -5.16 -58.43 1.83
N VAL A 380 -5.99 -59.13 2.59
CA VAL A 380 -5.75 -59.44 4.02
C VAL A 380 -5.13 -60.83 4.16
N VAL A 381 -4.01 -60.91 4.86
CA VAL A 381 -3.32 -62.17 5.18
C VAL A 381 -4.02 -62.84 6.36
N GLN A 382 -4.67 -63.96 6.10
CA GLN A 382 -5.36 -64.79 7.09
C GLN A 382 -4.53 -66.04 7.43
N ARG A 383 -4.59 -66.53 8.67
CA ARG A 383 -4.02 -67.84 9.04
C ARG A 383 -5.07 -68.75 9.69
N ILE A 384 -5.45 -69.80 8.99
CA ILE A 384 -6.35 -70.87 9.49
C ILE A 384 -5.58 -72.20 9.45
N ASN A 385 -5.56 -72.93 10.57
CA ASN A 385 -4.98 -74.28 10.67
C ASN A 385 -3.54 -74.37 10.09
N GLU A 386 -2.68 -73.41 10.47
CA GLU A 386 -1.28 -73.27 9.99
C GLU A 386 -1.09 -72.93 8.50
N VAL A 387 -2.17 -72.86 7.71
CA VAL A 387 -2.13 -72.39 6.32
C VAL A 387 -2.35 -70.88 6.28
N THR A 388 -1.51 -70.18 5.52
CA THR A 388 -1.68 -68.75 5.23
C THR A 388 -2.33 -68.56 3.86
N THR A 389 -3.43 -67.80 3.82
CA THR A 389 -4.20 -67.47 2.62
C THR A 389 -4.51 -65.98 2.58
N THR A 390 -4.61 -65.41 1.38
CA THR A 390 -5.03 -64.02 1.19
C THR A 390 -6.53 -63.96 0.93
N VAL A 391 -7.24 -63.11 1.68
CA VAL A 391 -8.67 -62.82 1.50
C VAL A 391 -8.81 -61.40 0.98
N ASN A 392 -9.56 -61.24 -0.11
CA ASN A 392 -9.82 -59.96 -0.71
C ASN A 392 -11.00 -59.27 0.01
N VAL A 393 -10.83 -58.02 0.43
CA VAL A 393 -11.82 -57.24 1.19
C VAL A 393 -12.06 -55.89 0.49
N THR A 394 -13.32 -55.57 0.23
CA THR A 394 -13.74 -54.29 -0.36
C THR A 394 -14.42 -53.38 0.67
N LEU A 395 -14.57 -52.09 0.33
CA LEU A 395 -15.24 -51.13 1.22
C LEU A 395 -16.71 -51.47 1.52
N ASP A 396 -17.42 -52.09 0.56
CA ASP A 396 -18.81 -52.53 0.76
C ASP A 396 -18.89 -53.73 1.74
N ASP A 397 -17.85 -54.57 1.83
CA ASP A 397 -17.78 -55.66 2.83
C ASP A 397 -17.65 -55.10 4.26
N VAL A 398 -16.83 -54.06 4.44
CA VAL A 398 -16.74 -53.28 5.70
C VAL A 398 -18.07 -52.57 6.01
N GLY A 399 -18.88 -52.29 4.99
CA GLY A 399 -20.16 -51.60 5.10
C GLY A 399 -20.05 -50.07 5.17
N LEU A 400 -18.94 -49.52 4.69
CA LEU A 400 -18.67 -48.09 4.59
C LEU A 400 -18.90 -47.58 3.16
N ARG A 401 -19.12 -46.28 3.01
CA ARG A 401 -19.04 -45.59 1.72
C ARG A 401 -17.71 -44.87 1.58
N VAL A 402 -17.32 -44.56 0.34
CA VAL A 402 -16.08 -43.82 0.02
C VAL A 402 -15.89 -42.61 0.94
N TYR A 403 -16.94 -41.80 1.05
CA TYR A 403 -16.98 -40.59 1.85
C TYR A 403 -17.15 -40.80 3.36
N ASP A 404 -17.46 -42.02 3.85
CA ASP A 404 -17.38 -42.32 5.28
C ASP A 404 -15.91 -42.46 5.72
N THR A 405 -14.99 -42.82 4.82
CA THR A 405 -13.55 -42.91 5.12
C THR A 405 -12.89 -41.55 5.39
N ALA A 406 -13.54 -40.46 4.97
CA ALA A 406 -13.12 -39.07 5.17
C ALA A 406 -12.87 -38.69 6.64
N VAL A 407 -13.55 -39.36 7.57
CA VAL A 407 -13.45 -39.09 9.03
C VAL A 407 -12.69 -40.18 9.79
N LEU A 408 -12.09 -41.13 9.08
CA LEU A 408 -11.32 -42.22 9.66
C LEU A 408 -9.83 -41.96 9.50
N SER A 409 -9.06 -42.17 10.57
CA SER A 409 -7.61 -42.22 10.45
C SER A 409 -7.17 -43.47 9.68
N PRO A 410 -6.00 -43.48 9.01
CA PRO A 410 -5.53 -44.64 8.26
C PRO A 410 -5.43 -45.91 9.12
N GLY A 411 -4.97 -45.77 10.37
CA GLY A 411 -4.92 -46.89 11.32
C GLY A 411 -6.31 -47.43 11.70
N LEU A 412 -7.32 -46.57 11.77
CA LEU A 412 -8.71 -46.98 12.01
C LEU A 412 -9.29 -47.75 10.83
N LEU A 413 -9.14 -47.25 9.60
CA LEU A 413 -9.62 -47.95 8.41
C LEU A 413 -8.94 -49.32 8.28
N HIS A 414 -7.62 -49.40 8.52
CA HIS A 414 -6.85 -50.64 8.52
C HIS A 414 -7.39 -51.65 9.56
N GLN A 415 -7.70 -51.23 10.78
CA GLN A 415 -8.32 -52.11 11.79
C GLN A 415 -9.71 -52.60 11.35
N LEU A 416 -10.57 -51.73 10.81
CA LEU A 416 -11.91 -52.11 10.35
C LEU A 416 -11.88 -53.10 9.18
N VAL A 417 -10.84 -53.06 8.33
CA VAL A 417 -10.60 -54.02 7.25
C VAL A 417 -10.11 -55.37 7.80
N LEU A 418 -9.15 -55.36 8.73
CA LEU A 418 -8.69 -56.59 9.40
C LEU A 418 -9.83 -57.31 10.14
N ASP A 419 -10.70 -56.55 10.84
CA ASP A 419 -11.84 -57.07 11.59
C ASP A 419 -12.93 -57.74 10.72
N GLN A 420 -12.89 -57.61 9.38
CA GLN A 420 -13.78 -58.37 8.48
C GLN A 420 -13.32 -59.83 8.29
N VAL A 421 -12.06 -60.15 8.58
CA VAL A 421 -11.46 -61.46 8.29
C VAL A 421 -11.13 -62.16 9.60
N ASP A 422 -11.87 -63.22 9.94
CA ASP A 422 -11.64 -64.01 11.16
C ASP A 422 -10.19 -64.56 11.19
N GLY A 423 -9.34 -64.01 12.06
CA GLY A 423 -7.92 -64.38 12.12
C GLY A 423 -7.04 -63.71 11.04
N GLY A 424 -7.44 -62.55 10.53
CA GLY A 424 -6.57 -61.64 9.79
C GLY A 424 -5.38 -61.19 10.63
N LEU A 425 -4.19 -61.14 10.03
CA LEU A 425 -2.93 -60.81 10.69
C LEU A 425 -2.38 -59.45 10.25
N GLU A 426 -2.38 -59.20 8.94
CA GLU A 426 -1.83 -58.00 8.30
C GLU A 426 -2.48 -57.76 6.94
N ILE A 427 -2.49 -56.51 6.48
CA ILE A 427 -2.84 -56.13 5.10
C ILE A 427 -1.56 -56.15 4.26
N VAL A 428 -1.63 -56.67 3.03
CA VAL A 428 -0.51 -56.65 2.08
C VAL A 428 -0.11 -55.19 1.75
N PRO A 429 1.18 -54.81 1.90
CA PRO A 429 1.63 -53.45 1.63
C PRO A 429 1.36 -52.98 0.20
N GLY A 430 0.93 -51.73 0.03
CA GLY A 430 0.64 -51.15 -1.29
C GLY A 430 -0.77 -51.48 -1.81
N ALA A 431 -1.69 -51.89 -0.94
CA ALA A 431 -3.10 -52.07 -1.28
C ALA A 431 -3.72 -50.80 -1.88
N ALA A 432 -4.54 -50.97 -2.92
CA ALA A 432 -5.18 -49.85 -3.62
C ALA A 432 -6.07 -49.00 -2.69
N GLY A 433 -6.70 -49.63 -1.69
CA GLY A 433 -7.54 -48.94 -0.71
C GLY A 433 -6.77 -47.99 0.21
N ASP A 434 -5.51 -48.27 0.53
CA ASP A 434 -4.67 -47.37 1.34
C ASP A 434 -4.32 -46.12 0.53
N ALA A 435 -3.92 -46.28 -0.73
CA ALA A 435 -3.65 -45.16 -1.64
C ALA A 435 -4.91 -44.31 -1.88
N SER A 436 -6.06 -44.95 -2.10
CA SER A 436 -7.33 -44.25 -2.29
C SER A 436 -7.80 -43.52 -1.03
N HIS A 437 -7.50 -44.04 0.17
CA HIS A 437 -7.80 -43.36 1.43
C HIS A 437 -6.90 -42.15 1.64
N GLN A 438 -5.59 -42.26 1.38
CA GLN A 438 -4.67 -41.11 1.45
C GLN A 438 -5.12 -39.99 0.51
N GLN A 439 -5.50 -40.30 -0.74
CA GLN A 439 -6.01 -39.31 -1.70
C GLN A 439 -7.26 -38.57 -1.18
N ILE A 440 -8.16 -39.24 -0.45
CA ILE A 440 -9.31 -38.57 0.19
C ILE A 440 -8.86 -37.61 1.29
N LEU A 441 -7.93 -38.04 2.16
CA LEU A 441 -7.41 -37.20 3.24
C LEU A 441 -6.64 -35.98 2.70
N GLU A 442 -5.89 -36.15 1.61
CA GLU A 442 -5.20 -35.06 0.90
C GLU A 442 -6.20 -34.06 0.31
N MET A 443 -7.25 -34.53 -0.37
CA MET A 443 -8.33 -33.67 -0.90
C MET A 443 -9.02 -32.87 0.22
N ILE A 444 -9.34 -33.51 1.34
CA ILE A 444 -9.93 -32.85 2.52
C ILE A 444 -8.99 -31.79 3.09
N THR A 445 -7.70 -32.11 3.22
CA THR A 445 -6.69 -31.20 3.77
C THR A 445 -6.37 -30.04 2.83
N MET A 446 -6.52 -30.24 1.51
CA MET A 446 -6.39 -29.20 0.49
C MET A 446 -7.53 -28.18 0.56
N ILE A 447 -8.79 -28.63 0.67
CA ILE A 447 -9.97 -27.76 0.76
C ILE A 447 -9.94 -26.92 2.06
N GLY A 448 -9.53 -27.52 3.18
CA GLY A 448 -9.51 -26.87 4.49
C GLY A 448 -10.87 -26.92 5.20
N GLY A 449 -11.02 -26.10 6.24
CA GLY A 449 -12.19 -26.13 7.14
C GLY A 449 -12.90 -24.79 7.33
N ARG A 450 -12.59 -23.78 6.50
CA ARG A 450 -13.17 -22.43 6.62
C ARG A 450 -14.34 -22.29 5.64
N PRO A 451 -15.60 -22.11 6.08
CA PRO A 451 -16.70 -21.83 5.16
C PRO A 451 -16.44 -20.51 4.42
N ALA A 452 -16.88 -20.42 3.17
CA ALA A 452 -16.85 -19.16 2.42
C ALA A 452 -18.18 -18.41 2.59
N LEU A 453 -18.14 -17.13 2.91
CA LEU A 453 -19.32 -16.27 2.91
C LEU A 453 -19.44 -15.52 1.58
N PRO A 454 -20.65 -15.05 1.19
CA PRO A 454 -20.82 -14.24 -0.02
C PRO A 454 -19.94 -12.99 -0.03
N GLU A 455 -19.70 -12.38 1.14
CA GLU A 455 -18.78 -11.26 1.35
C GLU A 455 -17.31 -11.57 1.00
N ASN A 456 -16.89 -12.85 0.98
CA ASN A 456 -15.54 -13.26 0.58
C ASN A 456 -15.41 -13.49 -0.93
N LEU A 457 -16.50 -13.32 -1.68
CA LEU A 457 -16.58 -13.56 -3.12
C LEU A 457 -16.99 -12.32 -3.92
N VAL A 458 -16.93 -11.13 -3.31
CA VAL A 458 -17.20 -9.82 -3.94
C VAL A 458 -16.04 -8.85 -3.69
N ALA A 459 -15.89 -7.82 -4.53
CA ALA A 459 -14.77 -6.88 -4.40
C ALA A 459 -15.07 -5.75 -3.38
N PRO A 460 -14.04 -5.09 -2.81
CA PRO A 460 -14.22 -3.97 -1.89
C PRO A 460 -14.99 -2.83 -2.55
N GLY A 461 -16.14 -2.47 -1.96
CA GLY A 461 -17.05 -1.45 -2.46
C GLY A 461 -18.31 -2.00 -3.14
N ASP A 462 -18.35 -3.29 -3.49
CA ASP A 462 -19.58 -3.96 -3.91
C ASP A 462 -20.48 -4.28 -2.70
N THR A 463 -21.79 -4.23 -2.88
CA THR A 463 -22.75 -4.63 -1.84
C THR A 463 -22.71 -6.15 -1.66
N ALA A 464 -22.19 -6.61 -0.51
CA ALA A 464 -22.17 -8.03 -0.18
C ALA A 464 -23.58 -8.65 -0.22
N PRO A 465 -23.77 -9.84 -0.84
CA PRO A 465 -25.04 -10.54 -0.86
C PRO A 465 -25.49 -10.99 0.54
N ASP A 466 -26.80 -11.17 0.73
CA ASP A 466 -27.36 -11.67 1.99
C ASP A 466 -26.83 -13.07 2.33
N ALA A 467 -26.20 -13.20 3.50
CA ALA A 467 -25.71 -14.46 4.06
C ALA A 467 -26.82 -15.30 4.75
N GLY A 468 -28.04 -14.75 4.93
CA GLY A 468 -29.19 -15.42 5.51
C GLY A 468 -29.47 -16.83 4.97
N PRO A 469 -29.53 -17.05 3.63
CA PRO A 469 -29.71 -18.37 3.04
C PRO A 469 -28.62 -19.38 3.42
N VAL A 470 -27.37 -18.95 3.55
CA VAL A 470 -26.23 -19.79 3.96
C VAL A 470 -26.42 -20.25 5.41
N LEU A 471 -26.80 -19.33 6.31
CA LEU A 471 -27.08 -19.66 7.71
C LEU A 471 -28.27 -20.63 7.87
N VAL A 472 -29.31 -20.48 7.05
CA VAL A 472 -30.47 -21.39 7.05
C VAL A 472 -30.07 -22.81 6.60
N ASP A 473 -29.27 -22.94 5.54
CA ASP A 473 -28.76 -24.24 5.08
C ASP A 473 -27.88 -24.92 6.14
N LEU A 474 -26.89 -24.21 6.70
CA LEU A 474 -26.01 -24.74 7.75
C LEU A 474 -26.79 -25.18 8.99
N ARG A 475 -27.76 -24.39 9.46
CA ARG A 475 -28.63 -24.77 10.60
C ARG A 475 -29.43 -26.04 10.30
N SER A 476 -29.98 -26.16 9.09
CA SER A 476 -30.72 -27.36 8.68
C SER A 476 -29.83 -28.61 8.61
N ARG A 477 -28.59 -28.50 8.10
CA ARG A 477 -27.61 -29.61 8.10
C ARG A 477 -27.26 -30.04 9.51
N LEU A 478 -27.00 -29.10 10.42
CA LEU A 478 -26.72 -29.38 11.83
C LEU A 478 -27.91 -30.06 12.53
N GLU A 479 -29.14 -29.59 12.30
CA GLU A 479 -30.35 -30.22 12.84
C GLU A 479 -30.50 -31.67 12.34
N ASN A 480 -30.37 -31.90 11.03
CA ASN A 480 -30.43 -33.23 10.44
C ASN A 480 -29.35 -34.18 11.00
N LEU A 481 -28.14 -33.67 11.23
CA LEU A 481 -27.06 -34.43 11.89
C LEU A 481 -27.42 -34.80 13.32
N ARG A 482 -27.91 -33.85 14.13
CA ARG A 482 -28.36 -34.11 15.51
C ARG A 482 -29.49 -35.14 15.55
N THR A 483 -30.45 -35.07 14.62
CA THR A 483 -31.50 -36.09 14.47
C THR A 483 -30.94 -37.47 14.13
N SER A 484 -29.98 -37.55 13.19
CA SER A 484 -29.34 -38.82 12.81
C SER A 484 -28.52 -39.42 13.95
N ALA A 485 -27.75 -38.60 14.69
CA ALA A 485 -27.00 -39.02 15.88
C ALA A 485 -27.92 -39.58 16.97
N ALA A 486 -29.01 -38.86 17.30
CA ALA A 486 -30.00 -39.31 18.27
C ALA A 486 -30.70 -40.60 17.84
N ALA A 487 -31.03 -40.74 16.55
CA ALA A 487 -31.60 -41.96 15.98
C ALA A 487 -30.63 -43.15 16.07
N LEU A 488 -29.33 -42.92 15.84
CA LEU A 488 -28.29 -43.94 15.99
C LEU A 488 -28.12 -44.34 17.47
N ILE A 489 -28.06 -43.39 18.42
CA ILE A 489 -28.02 -43.69 19.86
C ILE A 489 -29.21 -44.57 20.28
N ALA A 490 -30.43 -44.22 19.84
CA ALA A 490 -31.63 -45.02 20.12
C ALA A 490 -31.56 -46.43 19.50
N PHE A 491 -31.07 -46.54 18.26
CA PHE A 491 -30.85 -47.82 17.59
C PHE A 491 -29.83 -48.70 18.33
N MET A 492 -28.66 -48.15 18.70
CA MET A 492 -27.60 -48.86 19.42
C MET A 492 -28.10 -49.39 20.77
N ASN A 493 -28.80 -48.56 21.55
CA ASN A 493 -29.43 -48.97 22.82
C ASN A 493 -30.37 -50.19 22.64
N GLY A 494 -31.17 -50.20 21.57
CA GLY A 494 -32.04 -51.33 21.23
C GLY A 494 -31.30 -52.62 20.84
N THR A 495 -30.01 -52.55 20.49
CA THR A 495 -29.20 -53.72 20.11
C THR A 495 -28.36 -54.32 21.25
N LEU A 496 -28.27 -53.67 22.41
CA LEU A 496 -27.46 -54.15 23.56
C LEU A 496 -27.84 -55.58 23.98
N THR A 497 -29.13 -55.90 24.00
CA THR A 497 -29.69 -57.25 24.28
C THR A 497 -30.02 -58.06 23.03
N GLY A 498 -29.63 -57.57 21.84
CA GLY A 498 -29.90 -58.18 20.55
C GLY A 498 -28.93 -59.30 20.17
N SER A 499 -29.03 -59.76 18.92
CA SER A 499 -28.09 -60.76 18.37
C SER A 499 -26.72 -60.15 18.07
N THR A 500 -25.69 -60.99 18.04
CA THR A 500 -24.31 -60.61 17.65
C THR A 500 -24.26 -59.87 16.31
N ASN A 501 -25.11 -60.25 15.35
CA ASN A 501 -25.21 -59.58 14.04
C ASN A 501 -25.83 -58.18 14.14
N ALA A 502 -26.79 -57.97 15.05
CA ALA A 502 -27.34 -56.65 15.32
C ALA A 502 -26.30 -55.73 15.98
N GLN A 503 -25.54 -56.25 16.94
CA GLN A 503 -24.44 -55.53 17.61
C GLN A 503 -23.31 -55.17 16.62
N LYS A 504 -22.87 -56.11 15.77
CA LYS A 504 -21.94 -55.82 14.65
C LYS A 504 -22.52 -54.82 13.63
N GLY A 505 -23.84 -54.78 13.45
CA GLY A 505 -24.53 -53.77 12.65
C GLY A 505 -24.49 -52.37 13.28
N ALA A 506 -24.75 -52.28 14.59
CA ALA A 506 -24.64 -51.06 15.37
C ALA A 506 -23.20 -50.48 15.32
N MET A 507 -22.18 -51.31 15.55
CA MET A 507 -20.78 -50.86 15.47
C MET A 507 -20.36 -50.37 14.08
N ARG A 508 -20.87 -50.97 12.99
CA ARG A 508 -20.62 -50.46 11.63
C ARG A 508 -21.25 -49.09 11.38
N ASN A 509 -22.43 -48.82 11.93
CA ASN A 509 -23.01 -47.47 11.85
C ASN A 509 -22.23 -46.48 12.73
N ALA A 510 -21.79 -46.88 13.93
CA ALA A 510 -20.93 -46.06 14.80
C ALA A 510 -19.57 -45.72 14.14
N ALA A 511 -18.98 -46.65 13.40
CA ALA A 511 -17.75 -46.44 12.65
C ALA A 511 -17.86 -45.28 11.63
N ARG A 512 -19.03 -45.08 11.00
CA ARG A 512 -19.25 -43.93 10.08
C ARG A 512 -19.16 -42.57 10.76
N TRP A 513 -19.29 -42.52 12.09
CA TRP A 513 -19.13 -41.33 12.93
C TRP A 513 -17.71 -41.23 13.54
N GLY A 514 -16.75 -42.02 13.03
CA GLY A 514 -15.39 -42.12 13.57
C GLY A 514 -15.29 -42.85 14.91
N ILE A 515 -16.34 -43.56 15.37
CA ILE A 515 -16.33 -44.28 16.64
C ILE A 515 -15.78 -45.68 16.45
N VAL A 516 -14.74 -46.01 17.22
CA VAL A 516 -14.01 -47.28 17.10
C VAL A 516 -14.45 -48.25 18.21
N PRO A 517 -14.76 -49.52 17.91
CA PRO A 517 -14.78 -50.55 18.93
C PRO A 517 -13.39 -50.69 19.57
N GLN A 518 -13.28 -50.59 20.89
CA GLN A 518 -12.03 -50.96 21.57
C GLN A 518 -11.87 -52.49 21.58
N THR A 519 -11.33 -53.05 20.49
CA THR A 519 -11.05 -54.48 20.25
C THR A 519 -9.94 -55.07 21.15
N SER A 520 -9.76 -54.53 22.35
CA SER A 520 -9.01 -55.20 23.40
C SER A 520 -9.68 -56.53 23.76
N ALA A 521 -8.89 -57.60 23.90
CA ALA A 521 -9.37 -58.96 24.21
C ALA A 521 -10.08 -59.13 25.59
N ARG A 522 -10.44 -58.02 26.25
CA ARG A 522 -11.13 -57.97 27.54
C ARG A 522 -12.55 -57.39 27.46
N ARG A 523 -12.96 -56.72 26.37
CA ARG A 523 -14.31 -56.12 26.24
C ARG A 523 -15.18 -56.92 25.30
N SER A 524 -16.36 -57.29 25.79
CA SER A 524 -17.42 -57.95 25.03
C SER A 524 -18.12 -56.98 24.06
N LEU A 525 -18.79 -57.51 23.03
CA LEU A 525 -19.52 -56.68 22.06
C LEU A 525 -20.59 -55.76 22.68
N PRO A 526 -21.37 -56.17 23.70
CA PRO A 526 -22.28 -55.25 24.39
C PRO A 526 -21.57 -54.08 25.09
N GLU A 527 -20.39 -54.32 25.69
CA GLU A 527 -19.60 -53.24 26.31
C GLU A 527 -19.09 -52.26 25.25
N GLN A 528 -18.57 -52.77 24.11
CA GLN A 528 -18.13 -51.92 22.99
C GLN A 528 -19.28 -51.07 22.39
N VAL A 529 -20.50 -51.62 22.32
CA VAL A 529 -21.70 -50.86 21.90
C VAL A 529 -22.07 -49.81 22.96
N SER A 530 -21.89 -50.11 24.25
CA SER A 530 -22.09 -49.12 25.33
C SER A 530 -21.08 -47.98 25.24
N ASP A 531 -19.79 -48.28 25.07
CA ASP A 531 -18.74 -47.29 24.87
C ASP A 531 -19.04 -46.37 23.66
N ALA A 532 -19.59 -46.94 22.59
CA ALA A 532 -19.97 -46.19 21.39
C ALA A 532 -21.21 -45.31 21.59
N ILE A 533 -22.16 -45.74 22.42
CA ILE A 533 -23.30 -44.93 22.86
C ILE A 533 -22.78 -43.73 23.66
N ASP A 534 -21.90 -43.95 24.63
CA ASP A 534 -21.35 -42.89 25.48
C ASP A 534 -20.57 -41.85 24.64
N ALA A 535 -19.68 -42.30 23.75
CA ALA A 535 -18.88 -41.43 22.88
C ALA A 535 -19.70 -40.63 21.84
N LEU A 536 -20.84 -41.16 21.37
CA LEU A 536 -21.75 -40.38 20.51
C LEU A 536 -22.62 -39.42 21.32
N THR A 537 -23.03 -39.83 22.52
CA THR A 537 -23.84 -39.01 23.44
C THR A 537 -23.07 -37.80 23.94
N GLU A 538 -21.79 -37.98 24.30
CA GLU A 538 -20.90 -36.87 24.69
C GLU A 538 -20.79 -35.82 23.58
N ARG A 539 -20.48 -36.25 22.34
CA ARG A 539 -20.40 -35.33 21.18
C ARG A 539 -21.72 -34.66 20.83
N LEU A 540 -22.86 -35.37 20.95
CA LEU A 540 -24.18 -34.77 20.73
C LEU A 540 -24.54 -33.72 21.80
N ASN A 541 -24.09 -33.92 23.05
CA ASN A 541 -24.28 -32.97 24.15
C ASN A 541 -23.36 -31.74 24.05
N LEU A 542 -22.16 -31.89 23.45
CA LEU A 542 -21.26 -30.77 23.15
C LEU A 542 -21.70 -29.96 21.93
N SER A 543 -22.35 -30.60 20.97
CA SER A 543 -22.95 -29.94 19.81
C SER A 543 -24.09 -28.98 20.26
N PRO A 544 -24.17 -27.76 19.71
CA PRO A 544 -25.15 -26.77 20.13
C PRO A 544 -26.59 -27.18 19.75
N ASP A 545 -27.55 -26.77 20.57
CA ASP A 545 -28.98 -26.98 20.31
C ASP A 545 -29.54 -25.98 19.27
N PRO A 546 -30.78 -26.18 18.75
CA PRO A 546 -31.35 -25.29 17.74
C PRO A 546 -31.55 -23.83 18.17
N ALA A 547 -31.63 -23.53 19.47
CA ALA A 547 -31.71 -22.16 19.97
C ALA A 547 -30.32 -21.51 19.99
N GLN A 548 -29.30 -22.23 20.47
CA GLN A 548 -27.90 -21.79 20.42
C GLN A 548 -27.44 -21.58 18.96
N ALA A 549 -27.74 -22.54 18.08
CA ALA A 549 -27.41 -22.47 16.66
C ALA A 549 -28.10 -21.31 15.90
N ALA A 550 -29.17 -20.73 16.46
CA ALA A 550 -29.84 -19.56 15.88
C ALA A 550 -29.09 -18.24 16.10
N GLU A 551 -28.24 -18.18 17.14
CA GLU A 551 -27.42 -17.00 17.48
C GLU A 551 -26.00 -17.08 16.87
N MET A 552 -25.55 -18.28 16.49
CA MET A 552 -24.22 -18.54 15.90
C MET A 552 -24.03 -18.00 14.48
N ASP A 553 -22.77 -17.66 14.17
CA ASP A 553 -22.31 -17.33 12.81
C ASP A 553 -22.03 -18.57 11.94
N ALA A 554 -21.69 -18.36 10.66
CA ALA A 554 -21.46 -19.45 9.72
C ALA A 554 -20.19 -20.29 10.01
N ALA A 555 -19.14 -19.68 10.55
CA ALA A 555 -17.90 -20.36 10.92
C ALA A 555 -18.09 -21.22 12.18
N GLU A 556 -18.85 -20.71 13.15
CA GLU A 556 -19.28 -21.46 14.33
C GLU A 556 -20.17 -22.64 13.98
N LEU A 557 -21.16 -22.46 13.09
CA LEU A 557 -22.03 -23.53 12.60
C LEU A 557 -21.25 -24.59 11.80
N ALA A 558 -20.36 -24.17 10.89
CA ALA A 558 -19.52 -25.09 10.12
C ALA A 558 -18.60 -25.92 11.03
N ARG A 559 -17.99 -25.29 12.04
CA ARG A 559 -17.20 -25.99 13.07
C ARG A 559 -18.05 -26.98 13.87
N ALA A 560 -19.23 -26.57 14.34
CA ALA A 560 -20.14 -27.44 15.09
C ALA A 560 -20.60 -28.66 14.28
N ILE A 561 -20.79 -28.51 12.97
CA ILE A 561 -21.03 -29.62 12.04
C ILE A 561 -19.79 -30.51 11.95
N ALA A 562 -18.61 -29.94 11.73
CA ALA A 562 -17.36 -30.70 11.56
C ALA A 562 -16.97 -31.51 12.81
N GLU A 563 -17.12 -30.94 14.02
CA GLU A 563 -16.85 -31.58 15.31
C GLU A 563 -17.86 -32.70 15.64
N LEU A 564 -19.13 -32.53 15.25
CA LEU A 564 -20.16 -33.58 15.43
C LEU A 564 -19.93 -34.77 14.48
N VAL A 565 -19.40 -34.51 13.27
CA VAL A 565 -19.18 -35.51 12.21
C VAL A 565 -17.84 -36.22 12.35
N SER A 566 -16.77 -35.51 12.71
CA SER A 566 -15.40 -36.02 12.81
C SER A 566 -14.83 -35.81 14.22
N PRO A 567 -14.25 -36.85 14.86
CA PRO A 567 -13.65 -36.72 16.19
C PRO A 567 -12.42 -35.79 16.24
N GLU A 568 -11.80 -35.48 15.09
CA GLU A 568 -10.68 -34.53 14.99
C GLU A 568 -11.14 -33.11 14.56
N GLY A 569 -12.42 -32.91 14.23
CA GLY A 569 -12.97 -31.62 13.78
C GLY A 569 -12.49 -31.16 12.39
N ARG A 570 -11.86 -32.04 11.60
CA ARG A 570 -11.19 -31.71 10.32
C ARG A 570 -12.01 -32.05 9.06
N TYR A 571 -13.32 -31.85 9.10
CA TYR A 571 -14.19 -32.09 7.93
C TYR A 571 -14.60 -30.77 7.26
N PRO A 572 -14.40 -30.59 5.94
CA PRO A 572 -14.82 -29.38 5.23
C PRO A 572 -16.34 -29.29 5.17
N VAL A 573 -16.89 -28.12 5.50
CA VAL A 573 -18.33 -27.82 5.35
C VAL A 573 -18.45 -26.67 4.36
N MET A 574 -19.02 -26.96 3.19
CA MET A 574 -19.14 -26.00 2.11
C MET A 574 -20.48 -25.27 2.16
N THR A 575 -20.43 -23.96 1.94
CA THR A 575 -21.60 -23.08 1.93
C THR A 575 -22.24 -23.07 0.56
N LEU A 576 -23.58 -23.19 0.50
CA LEU A 576 -24.33 -23.07 -0.76
C LEU A 576 -24.63 -21.59 -1.03
N ILE A 577 -24.06 -21.07 -2.11
CA ILE A 577 -24.26 -19.69 -2.58
C ILE A 577 -25.01 -19.74 -3.92
N ASP A 578 -25.96 -18.84 -4.12
CA ASP A 578 -26.68 -18.73 -5.39
C ASP A 578 -25.74 -18.14 -6.46
N ARG A 579 -25.71 -18.77 -7.63
CA ARG A 579 -24.89 -18.36 -8.77
C ARG A 579 -25.13 -16.89 -9.17
N SER A 580 -26.36 -16.39 -9.01
CA SER A 580 -26.71 -14.99 -9.32
C SER A 580 -26.08 -13.95 -8.39
N GLN A 581 -25.55 -14.38 -7.24
CA GLN A 581 -24.86 -13.54 -6.27
C GLN A 581 -23.33 -13.43 -6.55
N LEU A 582 -22.81 -14.19 -7.51
CA LEU A 582 -21.39 -14.22 -7.85
C LEU A 582 -21.02 -13.13 -8.88
N PRO A 583 -19.81 -12.55 -8.81
CA PRO A 583 -19.27 -11.65 -9.83
C PRO A 583 -19.42 -12.19 -11.26
N THR A 584 -19.79 -11.31 -12.20
CA THR A 584 -20.09 -11.68 -13.59
C THR A 584 -18.88 -12.24 -14.34
N GLU A 585 -17.68 -11.87 -13.88
CA GLU A 585 -16.36 -12.32 -14.31
C GLU A 585 -16.25 -13.85 -14.23
N PHE A 586 -16.78 -14.46 -13.16
CA PHE A 586 -16.77 -15.90 -12.95
C PHE A 586 -17.69 -16.67 -13.91
N SER A 587 -18.64 -15.99 -14.57
CA SER A 587 -19.48 -16.61 -15.60
C SER A 587 -18.79 -16.72 -16.96
N ARG A 588 -17.57 -16.19 -17.12
CA ARG A 588 -16.77 -16.37 -18.34
C ARG A 588 -16.18 -17.79 -18.40
N SER A 589 -15.66 -18.18 -19.57
CA SER A 589 -14.90 -19.45 -19.72
C SER A 589 -13.78 -19.52 -18.67
N PRO A 590 -13.40 -20.71 -18.14
CA PRO A 590 -12.27 -20.79 -17.22
C PRO A 590 -11.00 -20.25 -17.90
N GLN A 591 -10.03 -19.78 -17.12
CA GLN A 591 -8.72 -19.46 -17.68
C GLN A 591 -8.10 -20.72 -18.31
N PRO A 592 -7.24 -20.59 -19.34
CA PRO A 592 -6.70 -21.73 -20.05
C PRO A 592 -5.97 -22.71 -19.10
N SER A 593 -5.94 -23.98 -19.50
CA SER A 593 -5.35 -25.05 -18.71
C SER A 593 -3.90 -24.77 -18.32
N PRO A 594 -3.39 -25.32 -17.20
CA PRO A 594 -2.01 -25.13 -16.73
C PRO A 594 -0.90 -25.57 -17.71
N SER A 595 -1.23 -26.10 -18.88
CA SER A 595 -0.31 -26.30 -20.01
C SER A 595 0.08 -24.99 -20.73
N GLU A 596 -0.62 -23.88 -20.50
CA GLU A 596 -0.26 -22.57 -21.03
C GLU A 596 0.57 -21.75 -20.02
N LEU A 597 1.68 -21.18 -20.51
CA LEU A 597 2.69 -20.45 -19.74
C LEU A 597 2.15 -19.20 -19.02
N SER A 598 1.00 -18.67 -19.43
CA SER A 598 0.33 -17.49 -18.87
C SER A 598 -0.98 -17.84 -18.17
N SER A 599 -1.01 -18.98 -17.48
CA SER A 599 -2.12 -19.42 -16.63
C SER A 599 -1.90 -19.01 -15.17
N LEU A 600 -2.99 -18.86 -14.42
CA LEU A 600 -2.95 -18.45 -13.01
C LEU A 600 -2.16 -19.46 -12.15
N ASP A 601 -2.27 -20.75 -12.47
CA ASP A 601 -1.48 -21.83 -11.88
C ASP A 601 0.03 -21.65 -12.14
N ALA A 602 0.42 -21.35 -13.39
CA ALA A 602 1.83 -21.22 -13.78
C ALA A 602 2.51 -19.95 -13.24
N GLU A 603 1.84 -18.80 -13.30
CA GLU A 603 2.44 -17.50 -12.96
C GLU A 603 2.21 -17.06 -11.50
N TRP A 604 1.09 -17.45 -10.88
CA TRP A 604 0.68 -16.93 -9.57
C TRP A 604 0.67 -18.00 -8.48
N LEU A 605 0.14 -19.21 -8.74
CA LEU A 605 0.11 -20.27 -7.73
C LEU A 605 1.52 -20.71 -7.35
N SER A 606 2.39 -20.94 -8.35
CA SER A 606 3.80 -21.35 -8.19
C SER A 606 4.66 -20.37 -7.38
N VAL A 607 4.28 -19.08 -7.33
CA VAL A 607 4.99 -18.04 -6.59
C VAL A 607 4.44 -17.91 -5.15
N ASN A 608 3.15 -18.16 -4.94
CA ASN A 608 2.52 -18.06 -3.62
C ASN A 608 2.60 -19.37 -2.82
N SER A 609 2.65 -20.54 -3.48
CA SER A 609 2.72 -21.85 -2.84
C SER A 609 3.92 -22.03 -1.88
N PRO A 610 5.15 -21.53 -2.13
CA PRO A 610 6.28 -21.77 -1.24
C PRO A 610 6.18 -21.02 0.09
N VAL A 611 5.33 -19.99 0.16
CA VAL A 611 5.10 -19.14 1.33
C VAL A 611 3.73 -19.34 1.98
N ARG A 612 2.81 -20.07 1.33
CA ARG A 612 1.44 -20.36 1.82
C ARG A 612 1.20 -21.88 1.86
N PRO A 613 1.26 -22.53 3.05
CA PRO A 613 1.08 -23.97 3.16
C PRO A 613 -0.25 -24.52 2.64
N ALA A 614 -1.32 -23.71 2.58
CA ALA A 614 -2.59 -24.11 1.97
C ALA A 614 -2.48 -24.21 0.44
N LEU A 615 -1.84 -23.22 -0.20
CA LEU A 615 -1.61 -23.19 -1.64
C LEU A 615 -0.58 -24.23 -2.07
N ALA A 616 0.42 -24.56 -1.23
CA ALA A 616 1.31 -25.70 -1.46
C ALA A 616 0.56 -27.04 -1.61
N ARG A 617 -0.53 -27.26 -0.85
CA ARG A 617 -1.35 -28.47 -0.98
C ARG A 617 -2.19 -28.47 -2.25
N LEU A 618 -2.69 -27.30 -2.65
CA LEU A 618 -3.41 -27.12 -3.91
C LEU A 618 -2.49 -27.33 -5.13
N GLU A 619 -1.28 -26.77 -5.11
CA GLU A 619 -0.28 -26.97 -6.18
C GLU A 619 0.15 -28.43 -6.26
N ALA A 620 0.47 -29.07 -5.12
CA ALA A 620 0.80 -30.49 -5.07
C ALA A 620 -0.35 -31.35 -5.65
N PHE A 621 -1.60 -31.03 -5.34
CA PHE A 621 -2.77 -31.69 -5.91
C PHE A 621 -2.90 -31.49 -7.43
N GLN A 622 -2.66 -30.28 -7.95
CA GLN A 622 -2.66 -30.05 -9.40
C GLN A 622 -1.53 -30.82 -10.10
N LEU A 623 -0.31 -30.81 -9.53
CA LEU A 623 0.86 -31.51 -10.07
C LEU A 623 0.68 -33.04 -10.07
N ASP A 624 0.16 -33.62 -8.99
CA ASP A 624 -0.15 -35.05 -8.88
C ASP A 624 -1.12 -35.51 -10.00
N ARG A 625 -2.11 -34.68 -10.34
CA ARG A 625 -3.03 -34.99 -11.44
C ARG A 625 -2.40 -34.80 -12.81
N LEU A 626 -1.54 -33.80 -13.01
CA LEU A 626 -0.80 -33.61 -14.25
C LEU A 626 0.18 -34.77 -14.53
N LEU A 627 0.83 -35.31 -13.51
CA LEU A 627 1.75 -36.46 -13.65
C LEU A 627 1.03 -37.75 -14.07
N ASP A 628 -0.20 -37.93 -13.62
CA ASP A 628 -1.04 -39.10 -13.91
C ASP A 628 -1.98 -38.95 -15.12
N ASP A 629 -1.88 -37.85 -15.89
CA ASP A 629 -2.82 -37.49 -16.99
C ASP A 629 -4.31 -37.45 -16.54
N ARG A 630 -4.53 -37.07 -15.27
CA ARG A 630 -5.86 -36.91 -14.66
C ARG A 630 -6.34 -35.46 -14.81
N PRO A 631 -7.65 -35.22 -14.92
CA PRO A 631 -8.18 -33.85 -15.04
C PRO A 631 -7.84 -33.02 -13.79
N VAL A 632 -7.16 -31.90 -14.04
CA VAL A 632 -6.86 -30.82 -13.09
C VAL A 632 -8.12 -30.01 -12.73
N LEU A 633 -8.03 -29.27 -11.63
CA LEU A 633 -9.01 -28.24 -11.30
C LEU A 633 -8.88 -27.08 -12.29
N ALA A 634 -10.02 -26.49 -12.66
CA ALA A 634 -10.08 -25.26 -13.42
C ALA A 634 -9.95 -24.06 -12.47
N SER A 635 -9.29 -23.00 -12.93
CA SER A 635 -9.11 -21.74 -12.20
C SER A 635 -9.89 -20.58 -12.82
N TRP A 636 -10.41 -19.72 -11.94
CA TRP A 636 -11.10 -18.48 -12.28
C TRP A 636 -10.58 -17.33 -11.43
N SER A 637 -10.67 -16.11 -11.94
CA SER A 637 -10.37 -14.90 -11.18
C SER A 637 -11.31 -13.75 -11.56
N ASN A 638 -11.56 -12.85 -10.60
CA ASN A 638 -12.20 -11.55 -10.87
C ASN A 638 -11.29 -10.60 -11.68
N ARG A 639 -9.98 -10.88 -11.77
CA ARG A 639 -8.98 -10.09 -12.52
C ARG A 639 -8.19 -10.98 -13.50
N PRO A 640 -8.86 -11.55 -14.52
CA PRO A 640 -8.19 -12.44 -15.48
C PRO A 640 -7.09 -11.69 -16.24
N GLY A 641 -5.84 -12.13 -16.08
CA GLY A 641 -4.67 -11.50 -16.69
C GLY A 641 -3.98 -10.40 -15.87
N ASP A 642 -4.47 -10.07 -14.66
CA ASP A 642 -3.74 -9.24 -13.68
C ASP A 642 -3.84 -9.85 -12.27
N PRO A 643 -3.33 -11.09 -12.06
CA PRO A 643 -3.35 -11.74 -10.75
C PRO A 643 -2.46 -11.03 -9.73
N TRP A 644 -1.50 -10.23 -10.19
CA TRP A 644 -0.64 -9.39 -9.34
C TRP A 644 -1.22 -8.02 -9.02
N GLN A 645 -2.42 -7.71 -9.52
CA GLN A 645 -3.17 -6.48 -9.26
C GLN A 645 -2.33 -5.21 -9.53
N GLN A 646 -1.53 -5.22 -10.61
CA GLN A 646 -0.60 -4.15 -10.97
C GLN A 646 -1.27 -3.05 -11.81
N SER A 647 -2.30 -3.40 -12.60
CA SER A 647 -2.92 -2.52 -13.60
C SER A 647 -4.08 -1.69 -13.05
N VAL A 648 -3.94 -1.21 -11.80
CA VAL A 648 -4.99 -0.50 -11.08
C VAL A 648 -4.83 1.01 -11.32
N PRO A 649 -5.74 1.65 -12.07
CA PRO A 649 -5.67 3.10 -12.26
C PRO A 649 -5.97 3.84 -10.95
N PRO A 650 -5.37 5.02 -10.73
CA PRO A 650 -5.77 5.88 -9.62
C PRO A 650 -7.23 6.34 -9.79
N ASP A 651 -7.94 6.44 -8.67
CA ASP A 651 -9.29 6.96 -8.62
C ASP A 651 -9.31 8.42 -9.13
N PRO A 652 -10.23 8.79 -10.06
CA PRO A 652 -10.22 10.10 -10.71
C PRO A 652 -10.65 11.25 -9.78
N THR A 653 -11.19 10.97 -8.60
CA THR A 653 -11.66 11.97 -7.62
C THR A 653 -10.58 12.29 -6.60
N THR A 654 -9.86 11.27 -6.14
CA THR A 654 -8.85 11.36 -5.06
C THR A 654 -7.41 11.35 -5.57
N GLY A 655 -7.17 10.87 -6.79
CA GLY A 655 -5.83 10.66 -7.36
C GLY A 655 -5.05 9.51 -6.72
N LEU A 656 -5.64 8.77 -5.79
CA LEU A 656 -5.02 7.64 -5.09
C LEU A 656 -5.35 6.33 -5.78
N VAL A 657 -4.42 5.38 -5.78
CA VAL A 657 -4.72 4.00 -6.21
C VAL A 657 -5.57 3.35 -5.11
N PRO A 658 -6.79 2.88 -5.41
CA PRO A 658 -7.68 2.30 -4.40
C PRO A 658 -7.13 0.97 -3.86
N ASP A 659 -7.67 0.57 -2.71
CA ASP A 659 -7.52 -0.78 -2.19
C ASP A 659 -8.14 -1.78 -3.18
N THR A 660 -7.57 -2.99 -3.26
CA THR A 660 -8.01 -3.98 -4.24
C THR A 660 -8.10 -5.39 -3.67
N GLU A 661 -8.98 -6.20 -4.27
CA GLU A 661 -9.07 -7.62 -3.96
C GLU A 661 -8.94 -8.48 -5.21
N LEU A 662 -8.08 -9.49 -5.12
CA LEU A 662 -8.04 -10.63 -6.03
C LEU A 662 -8.85 -11.76 -5.40
N ILE A 663 -9.86 -12.22 -6.11
CA ILE A 663 -10.57 -13.44 -5.77
C ILE A 663 -10.14 -14.49 -6.79
N VAL A 664 -9.62 -15.61 -6.31
CA VAL A 664 -9.26 -16.78 -7.10
C VAL A 664 -10.14 -17.95 -6.68
N VAL A 665 -10.76 -18.61 -7.66
CA VAL A 665 -11.58 -19.79 -7.39
C VAL A 665 -11.01 -20.98 -8.15
N TYR A 666 -10.86 -22.12 -7.46
CA TYR A 666 -10.50 -23.41 -8.05
C TYR A 666 -11.66 -24.39 -7.93
N GLY A 667 -11.86 -25.25 -8.92
CA GLY A 667 -12.94 -26.24 -8.85
C GLY A 667 -13.04 -27.15 -10.07
N THR A 668 -14.06 -28.00 -10.10
CA THR A 668 -14.30 -28.86 -11.28
C THR A 668 -14.66 -28.03 -12.50
N THR A 669 -14.08 -28.35 -13.66
CA THR A 669 -14.35 -27.66 -14.94
C THR A 669 -15.85 -27.59 -15.21
N GLY A 670 -16.35 -26.42 -15.59
CA GLY A 670 -17.77 -26.20 -15.84
C GLY A 670 -18.61 -25.85 -14.61
N THR A 671 -18.08 -25.88 -13.37
CA THR A 671 -18.87 -25.54 -12.16
C THR A 671 -19.46 -24.14 -12.25
N LEU A 672 -18.62 -23.13 -12.50
CA LEU A 672 -19.06 -21.73 -12.64
C LEU A 672 -19.65 -21.43 -14.03
N GLN A 673 -19.87 -22.43 -14.89
CA GLN A 673 -20.65 -22.31 -16.15
C GLN A 673 -21.88 -23.25 -16.18
N SER A 674 -22.12 -23.99 -15.10
CA SER A 674 -23.22 -24.94 -14.97
C SER A 674 -24.58 -24.25 -14.92
N THR A 675 -25.62 -24.96 -15.36
CA THR A 675 -27.04 -24.60 -15.19
C THR A 675 -27.54 -24.81 -13.76
N SER A 676 -26.70 -25.26 -12.82
CA SER A 676 -27.05 -25.29 -11.40
C SER A 676 -27.29 -23.88 -10.88
N ALA A 677 -28.39 -23.69 -10.14
CA ALA A 677 -28.69 -22.43 -9.49
C ALA A 677 -27.75 -22.16 -8.31
N THR A 678 -27.28 -23.19 -7.61
CA THR A 678 -26.37 -23.07 -6.47
C THR A 678 -25.00 -23.71 -6.73
N VAL A 679 -23.98 -23.13 -6.09
CA VAL A 679 -22.59 -23.57 -6.09
C VAL A 679 -22.14 -23.68 -4.63
N ALA A 680 -21.43 -24.74 -4.29
CA ALA A 680 -20.86 -24.94 -2.96
C ALA A 680 -19.45 -24.34 -2.89
N PHE A 681 -19.14 -23.55 -1.85
CA PHE A 681 -17.83 -22.90 -1.67
C PHE A 681 -17.18 -23.18 -0.31
N CYS A 682 -15.85 -23.16 -0.27
CA CYS A 682 -15.03 -23.22 0.94
C CYS A 682 -13.75 -22.38 0.73
N LEU A 683 -13.20 -21.77 1.78
CA LEU A 683 -11.97 -20.97 1.69
C LEU A 683 -10.73 -21.86 1.89
N ILE A 684 -9.84 -21.84 0.91
CA ILE A 684 -8.51 -22.46 0.97
C ILE A 684 -7.56 -21.57 1.79
N ASP A 685 -7.48 -20.28 1.44
CA ASP A 685 -6.68 -19.27 2.13
C ASP A 685 -7.25 -17.87 1.87
N ALA A 686 -6.95 -16.91 2.74
CA ALA A 686 -7.30 -15.50 2.55
C ALA A 686 -6.34 -14.61 3.37
N TRP A 687 -5.77 -13.58 2.73
CA TRP A 687 -4.82 -12.68 3.36
C TRP A 687 -4.85 -11.27 2.79
N ASN A 688 -4.35 -10.31 3.57
CA ASN A 688 -4.18 -8.92 3.17
C ASN A 688 -2.69 -8.58 3.18
N GLU A 689 -2.24 -7.88 2.14
CA GLU A 689 -0.91 -7.30 2.02
C GLU A 689 -1.03 -5.78 1.79
N VAL A 690 0.01 -5.02 2.11
CA VAL A 690 0.04 -3.58 1.85
C VAL A 690 1.11 -3.29 0.82
N VAL A 691 0.70 -2.81 -0.36
CA VAL A 691 1.64 -2.32 -1.38
C VAL A 691 2.03 -0.88 -0.98
N PRO A 692 3.31 -0.62 -0.62
CA PRO A 692 3.74 0.70 -0.18
C PRO A 692 3.53 1.76 -1.27
N ALA A 693 3.10 2.95 -0.87
CA ALA A 693 2.99 4.07 -1.79
C ALA A 693 4.38 4.49 -2.31
N THR A 694 4.49 4.78 -3.60
CA THR A 694 5.74 5.29 -4.21
C THR A 694 6.07 6.73 -3.80
N ALA A 695 5.09 7.44 -3.23
CA ALA A 695 5.24 8.77 -2.66
C ALA A 695 4.59 8.84 -1.27
N HIS A 696 5.32 9.41 -0.31
CA HIS A 696 4.82 9.69 1.04
C HIS A 696 4.83 11.20 1.32
N VAL A 697 3.74 11.69 1.91
CA VAL A 697 3.68 13.01 2.54
C VAL A 697 4.45 12.93 3.86
N THR A 698 5.34 13.88 4.08
CA THR A 698 6.21 13.97 5.27
C THR A 698 6.15 15.38 5.81
N THR A 699 6.23 15.57 7.11
CA THR A 699 6.08 16.89 7.73
C THR A 699 7.43 17.49 8.06
N ALA A 700 7.59 18.80 7.91
CA ALA A 700 8.78 19.52 8.36
C ALA A 700 8.41 20.46 9.52
N ALA A 701 9.08 20.28 10.64
CA ALA A 701 8.98 21.11 11.83
C ALA A 701 10.01 22.24 11.80
N PHE A 702 9.63 23.45 12.15
CA PHE A 702 10.56 24.56 12.39
C PHE A 702 10.20 25.25 13.70
N GLY A 703 11.21 25.52 14.52
CA GLY A 703 11.06 26.34 15.72
C GLY A 703 10.99 27.80 15.32
N PHE A 704 9.79 28.34 15.20
CA PHE A 704 9.52 29.74 14.90
C PHE A 704 8.43 30.23 15.84
N ASP A 705 8.74 31.26 16.63
CA ASP A 705 7.74 32.02 17.36
C ASP A 705 6.90 32.78 16.34
N ALA A 706 5.62 32.41 16.21
CA ALA A 706 4.86 32.64 14.98
C ALA A 706 3.95 33.89 15.04
N PRO A 707 4.33 35.01 14.41
CA PRO A 707 3.36 35.74 13.61
C PRO A 707 2.96 34.85 12.42
N ALA A 708 1.66 34.71 12.18
CA ALA A 708 1.16 33.78 11.16
C ALA A 708 1.68 34.09 9.73
N ALA A 709 2.21 33.04 9.07
CA ALA A 709 2.55 32.89 7.63
C ALA A 709 3.84 33.57 7.06
N ARG A 710 4.55 32.84 6.17
CA ARG A 710 5.40 33.32 5.03
C ARG A 710 6.03 32.18 4.18
N ALA A 711 6.70 32.53 3.06
CA ALA A 711 7.20 31.61 2.01
C ALA A 711 8.69 31.91 1.54
N PRO A 712 9.42 30.96 0.87
CA PRO A 712 10.91 30.89 0.77
C PRO A 712 11.66 31.27 -0.54
N GLN A 713 12.80 31.96 -0.41
CA GLN A 713 13.94 32.12 -1.35
C GLN A 713 13.73 32.13 -2.89
N ALA A 714 13.78 33.33 -3.47
CA ALA A 714 14.30 33.60 -4.83
C ALA A 714 15.26 34.81 -4.76
N ILE A 715 16.03 35.11 -5.81
CA ILE A 715 16.83 36.37 -5.89
C ILE A 715 16.43 37.18 -7.14
N LEU A 716 16.09 38.45 -6.92
CA LEU A 716 15.54 39.38 -7.90
C LEU A 716 16.50 40.55 -8.01
N LEU A 717 17.07 40.70 -9.20
CA LEU A 717 17.88 41.86 -9.52
C LEU A 717 16.95 43.03 -9.87
N ALA A 718 16.49 43.74 -8.83
CA ALA A 718 15.67 44.93 -9.00
C ALA A 718 16.48 46.04 -9.69
N VAL A 719 15.95 46.58 -10.78
CA VAL A 719 16.56 47.67 -11.55
C VAL A 719 15.70 48.92 -11.35
N PRO A 720 16.25 50.09 -10.98
CA PRO A 720 15.45 51.27 -10.71
C PRO A 720 14.68 51.69 -11.97
N PRO A 721 13.36 51.94 -11.89
CA PRO A 721 12.53 52.25 -13.05
C PRO A 721 12.91 53.61 -13.68
N ILE A 722 13.50 54.51 -12.89
CA ILE A 722 14.05 55.80 -13.32
C ILE A 722 15.55 55.81 -12.97
N PRO A 723 16.46 55.77 -13.96
CA PRO A 723 17.90 55.86 -13.72
C PRO A 723 18.28 57.17 -12.99
N GLY A 724 19.27 57.10 -12.09
CA GLY A 724 19.73 58.25 -11.31
C GLY A 724 18.95 58.55 -10.02
N LYS A 725 17.75 57.99 -9.83
CA LYS A 725 17.04 58.03 -8.54
C LYS A 725 17.45 56.84 -7.66
N ILE A 726 17.52 57.09 -6.35
CA ILE A 726 17.72 56.04 -5.34
C ILE A 726 16.42 55.22 -5.24
N MET A 727 16.55 53.89 -5.19
CA MET A 727 15.43 52.98 -4.99
C MET A 727 15.06 52.95 -3.50
N ASP A 728 13.79 53.18 -3.19
CA ASP A 728 13.27 53.02 -1.83
C ASP A 728 12.57 51.65 -1.65
N GLY A 729 12.17 51.35 -0.41
CA GLY A 729 11.54 50.07 -0.08
C GLY A 729 10.15 49.86 -0.70
N ALA A 730 9.45 50.93 -1.09
CA ALA A 730 8.16 50.81 -1.79
C ALA A 730 8.39 50.32 -3.22
N VAL A 731 9.29 51.01 -3.95
CA VAL A 731 9.68 50.62 -5.32
C VAL A 731 10.28 49.21 -5.36
N LEU A 732 11.09 48.82 -4.36
CA LEU A 732 11.62 47.45 -4.28
C LEU A 732 10.49 46.40 -4.14
N THR A 733 9.43 46.71 -3.39
CA THR A 733 8.29 45.81 -3.15
C THR A 733 7.44 45.65 -4.41
N ASP A 734 7.17 46.76 -5.12
CA ASP A 734 6.43 46.75 -6.39
C ASP A 734 7.15 45.88 -7.44
N ILE A 735 8.48 45.97 -7.53
CA ILE A 735 9.30 45.16 -8.43
C ILE A 735 9.22 43.66 -8.10
N VAL A 736 9.17 43.27 -6.83
CA VAL A 736 8.98 41.85 -6.41
C VAL A 736 7.59 41.34 -6.77
N ALA A 737 6.55 42.17 -6.58
CA ALA A 737 5.17 41.81 -6.93
C ALA A 737 4.98 41.65 -8.45
N GLU A 738 5.43 42.62 -9.24
CA GLU A 738 5.39 42.58 -10.71
C GLU A 738 6.16 41.37 -11.25
N THR A 739 7.35 41.08 -10.72
CA THR A 739 8.13 39.91 -11.16
C THR A 739 7.44 38.58 -10.88
N ARG A 740 6.70 38.48 -9.75
CA ARG A 740 5.88 37.31 -9.45
C ARG A 740 4.71 37.18 -10.44
N GLU A 741 3.98 38.25 -10.73
CA GLU A 741 2.88 38.19 -11.70
C GLU A 741 3.37 37.85 -13.12
N LEU A 742 4.52 38.41 -13.54
CA LEU A 742 5.18 38.06 -14.80
C LEU A 742 5.66 36.59 -14.84
N ALA A 743 6.02 36.00 -13.70
CA ALA A 743 6.37 34.58 -13.62
C ALA A 743 5.17 33.67 -13.88
N HIS A 744 3.94 34.07 -13.50
CA HIS A 744 2.70 33.36 -13.82
C HIS A 744 2.21 33.67 -15.25
N ALA A 745 2.31 34.93 -15.71
CA ALA A 745 1.90 35.35 -17.06
C ALA A 745 2.67 34.62 -18.18
N ARG A 746 3.88 34.11 -17.89
CA ARG A 746 4.65 33.20 -18.76
C ARG A 746 3.94 31.89 -19.15
N MET A 747 2.82 31.54 -18.51
CA MET A 747 2.00 30.37 -18.85
C MET A 747 0.62 30.72 -19.44
N ALA A 748 0.35 31.99 -19.76
CA ALA A 748 -0.92 32.40 -20.38
C ALA A 748 -0.95 32.07 -21.89
N ILE A 749 -2.03 31.42 -22.33
CA ILE A 749 -2.35 31.25 -23.76
C ILE A 749 -3.12 32.48 -24.29
N PRO A 750 -3.13 32.75 -25.62
CA PRO A 750 -3.75 33.95 -26.19
C PRO A 750 -5.24 34.15 -25.82
N GLU A 751 -5.97 33.05 -25.60
CA GLU A 751 -7.37 33.02 -25.17
C GLU A 751 -7.59 33.65 -23.77
N ASN A 752 -6.55 33.68 -22.92
CA ASN A 752 -6.62 34.19 -21.55
C ASN A 752 -6.42 35.72 -21.46
N LEU A 753 -6.24 36.42 -22.59
CA LEU A 753 -5.76 37.82 -22.63
C LEU A 753 -6.80 38.83 -23.15
N VAL A 754 -8.08 38.44 -23.25
CA VAL A 754 -9.17 39.26 -23.82
C VAL A 754 -9.26 40.66 -23.18
N ASP A 755 -9.18 40.74 -21.85
CA ASP A 755 -9.29 42.00 -21.10
C ASP A 755 -8.06 42.92 -21.24
N TYR A 756 -6.93 42.40 -21.74
CA TYR A 756 -5.65 43.11 -21.89
C TYR A 756 -5.25 43.35 -23.36
N ALA A 757 -6.14 43.07 -24.31
CA ALA A 757 -5.87 43.19 -25.76
C ALA A 757 -5.39 44.60 -26.19
N SER A 758 -5.77 45.65 -25.46
CA SER A 758 -5.31 47.03 -25.70
C SER A 758 -3.82 47.26 -25.39
N ALA A 759 -3.22 46.50 -24.47
CA ALA A 759 -1.82 46.62 -24.09
C ALA A 759 -0.86 45.90 -25.07
N VAL A 760 -1.36 44.94 -25.84
CA VAL A 760 -0.57 44.15 -26.83
C VAL A 760 -0.44 44.90 -28.18
N SER A 761 -1.12 46.04 -28.32
CA SER A 761 -1.30 46.74 -29.60
C SER A 761 -0.13 47.56 -30.21
N PRO A 762 1.11 47.68 -29.69
CA PRO A 762 2.17 48.43 -30.40
C PRO A 762 2.73 47.76 -31.67
N VAL A 763 2.56 46.45 -31.83
CA VAL A 763 3.06 45.69 -32.99
C VAL A 763 2.09 45.79 -34.19
N LEU A 764 0.87 46.29 -33.96
CA LEU A 764 -0.12 46.60 -35.00
C LEU A 764 -0.20 48.10 -35.20
N LEU A 765 0.08 48.57 -36.42
CA LEU A 765 -0.11 49.97 -36.81
C LEU A 765 -1.56 50.41 -36.52
N PRO A 766 -1.79 51.48 -35.73
CA PRO A 766 -3.13 51.97 -35.42
C PRO A 766 -3.69 52.75 -36.61
N ALA A 767 -4.12 52.03 -37.65
CA ALA A 767 -4.72 52.60 -38.85
C ALA A 767 -6.02 51.85 -39.19
N MET A 768 -7.13 52.60 -39.36
CA MET A 768 -8.36 52.07 -39.94
C MET A 768 -8.66 52.76 -41.26
N GLY A 769 -8.92 51.95 -42.29
CA GLY A 769 -9.07 52.37 -43.68
C GLY A 769 -8.15 51.58 -44.61
N ASN A 770 -8.43 51.64 -45.91
CA ASN A 770 -7.58 51.00 -46.91
C ASN A 770 -6.28 51.80 -47.02
N THR A 771 -5.13 51.19 -46.74
CA THR A 771 -3.85 51.91 -46.53
C THR A 771 -3.28 52.62 -47.77
N GLY A 772 -3.88 52.44 -48.96
CA GLY A 772 -3.35 52.92 -50.24
C GLY A 772 -2.06 52.22 -50.71
N ILE A 773 -1.38 51.53 -49.81
CA ILE A 773 -0.14 50.78 -50.05
C ILE A 773 -0.52 49.41 -50.62
N PHE A 774 -0.35 49.23 -51.93
CA PHE A 774 -0.41 47.91 -52.54
C PHE A 774 0.75 47.04 -52.02
N LEU A 775 0.43 46.06 -51.17
CA LEU A 775 1.40 45.14 -50.56
C LEU A 775 1.84 43.99 -51.49
N THR A 776 1.29 43.92 -52.71
CA THR A 776 1.84 43.10 -53.80
C THR A 776 2.61 43.98 -54.77
N PRO A 777 3.77 43.54 -55.28
CA PRO A 777 4.58 44.35 -56.18
C PRO A 777 3.88 44.50 -57.52
N ALA A 778 3.55 45.74 -57.89
CA ALA A 778 3.30 46.07 -59.28
C ALA A 778 4.62 45.86 -60.06
N ILE A 779 4.73 44.74 -60.78
CA ILE A 779 5.78 44.55 -61.78
C ILE A 779 5.46 45.52 -62.93
N GLY A 780 5.97 46.76 -62.85
CA GLY A 780 5.53 47.78 -63.79
C GLY A 780 6.12 49.16 -63.63
N ARG A 781 7.42 49.30 -63.95
CA ARG A 781 8.09 50.51 -64.46
C ARG A 781 8.20 51.75 -63.56
N ILE A 782 9.45 52.24 -63.54
CA ILE A 782 9.85 53.64 -63.67
C ILE A 782 8.76 54.56 -64.24
N LEU A 783 8.40 55.59 -63.47
CA LEU A 783 8.58 56.99 -63.84
C LEU A 783 8.96 57.80 -62.59
#